data_AF-A0A6N1CGZ4-F1
#
_entry.id   AF-A0A6N1CGZ4-F1
#
_cell.length_a   1.000
_cell.length_b   1.000
_cell.length_c   1.000
_cell.angle_alpha   90.00
_cell.angle_beta   90.00
_cell.angle_gamma   90.00
#
_symmetry.space_group_name_H-M   'P 1'
#
loop_
_entity.id
_entity.type
_entity.pdbx_description
1 polymer ?
#
loop_
_entity_poly.entity_id
_entity_poly.type
_entity_poly.pdbx_seq_one_letter_code
_entity_poly.pdbx_strand_id
1 'polypeptide(L)'
;MNNLSDTALATSTNPSIFRTMPLGEPVQADSGNIPPNTRMLPGQWAAAAGNGYVLLLQTDGNLVLYQVVTGPVSANSSFTGSAIWATNTDDGAYFDVQTDGNLVLGTSDGNVAWSPYTNGIDPQELRVQNDGNLVLYNTLGQACWASSSNHYQVWPPTRWVNVQSSLVAPVKGVPFVLTAGSDGMTLSPFVAGSPNQIWQITADGRLLSGLLGGLVLGQDAGSSTAINTTQNVPVPVEQTWLWGTGLGPTTLQNSGSNQYLSVDIAEGSVQMQDTDTSGQWYFMPTTPLDSIMALPASDPPFPAFTPDQQVVYDWINSKLAAMNNQPHLILREQYTNGASTLDGYRQDMLGLDYSAFEPQVWQPVVDQLKLELSAASAVNSLFACYSSFHTQLFVDQGALLSELGQDAGFEDGDSTNIGGIILAVLSGVIYTVLSAETMEGDINYFAVAANVLQSGINVAVAAQSSSVSPSLFQVAYADLWGQLSVTFEGLLSTFGSMENAILTDWAKLEVTYTLIASKAPDGLFWNSGETGNMVTAAKHGYVLSVMQMLLPAKFQIYQYLDVNDNPIDGVPAYAQYITAAIDGTYFKYWIADSTDWSIYPEEIALTQVWDNGGSKDDFFNSRNGWAFALTRPYTYSGNAANYLVIALTNLSPNTLVATVFNPSPTSAGPSPQTLYPYETVLIEAEAAYPGGVAITLSIFDPSRGNYFDEPIASFDAFQDYSGFAAGNVRTANATTAGDYQLSTPLCNTGGYKQYPGAIQASIYRP
;
A
#
# COMPACT_ATOMS: atom_id res chain seq x y z
N MET A 1 12.72 26.42 -26.72
CA MET A 1 12.82 26.87 -25.33
C MET A 1 11.46 27.37 -24.88
N ASN A 2 10.61 26.43 -24.45
CA ASN A 2 9.48 26.69 -23.56
C ASN A 2 9.89 26.06 -22.22
N ASN A 3 9.63 26.74 -21.10
CA ASN A 3 9.76 26.12 -19.79
C ASN A 3 8.84 24.90 -19.75
N LEU A 4 9.38 23.73 -19.41
CA LEU A 4 8.65 22.47 -19.23
C LEU A 4 7.80 22.44 -17.95
N SER A 5 7.55 23.60 -17.32
CA SER A 5 6.53 23.75 -16.28
C SER A 5 5.10 23.79 -16.85
N ASP A 6 4.95 23.82 -18.18
CA ASP A 6 3.67 23.96 -18.91
C ASP A 6 3.43 22.80 -19.91
N THR A 7 3.86 21.58 -19.62
CA THR A 7 3.13 20.42 -20.17
C THR A 7 1.76 20.45 -19.52
N ALA A 8 0.78 21.02 -20.24
CA ALA A 8 -0.61 21.03 -19.84
C ALA A 8 -1.11 19.59 -19.72
N LEU A 9 -0.94 19.01 -18.52
CA LEU A 9 -1.76 17.93 -18.01
C LEU A 9 -3.22 18.38 -18.23
N ALA A 10 -4.03 17.52 -18.84
CA ALA A 10 -5.43 17.78 -19.09
C ALA A 10 -6.08 18.40 -17.83
N THR A 11 -6.82 19.48 -17.99
CA THR A 11 -7.38 20.36 -16.95
C THR A 11 -7.90 19.60 -15.72
N SER A 12 -7.02 19.36 -14.75
CA SER A 12 -7.31 18.67 -13.51
C SER A 12 -7.91 19.66 -12.50
N THR A 13 -9.02 19.28 -11.89
CA THR A 13 -9.66 20.09 -10.85
C THR A 13 -8.88 19.92 -9.55
N ASN A 14 -8.50 21.02 -8.92
CA ASN A 14 -7.85 20.99 -7.61
C ASN A 14 -8.82 20.36 -6.58
N PRO A 15 -8.52 19.20 -5.97
CA PRO A 15 -9.43 18.53 -5.04
C PRO A 15 -9.63 19.42 -3.82
N SER A 16 -10.81 20.03 -3.69
CA SER A 16 -11.04 21.02 -2.63
C SER A 16 -12.45 21.00 -2.04
N ILE A 17 -13.41 20.28 -2.64
CA ILE A 17 -14.80 20.23 -2.14
C ILE A 17 -15.38 18.83 -2.27
N PHE A 18 -15.74 18.24 -1.13
CA PHE A 18 -16.57 17.03 -1.09
C PHE A 18 -18.00 17.33 -1.54
N ARG A 19 -18.50 16.55 -2.49
CA ARG A 19 -19.87 16.65 -2.99
C ARG A 19 -20.57 15.31 -2.88
N THR A 20 -21.84 15.36 -2.49
CA THR A 20 -22.73 14.20 -2.58
C THR A 20 -23.26 14.08 -4.00
N MET A 21 -23.00 12.94 -4.62
CA MET A 21 -23.30 12.64 -6.01
C MET A 21 -24.37 11.53 -6.09
N PRO A 22 -25.52 11.76 -6.73
CA PRO A 22 -26.50 10.72 -6.97
C PRO A 22 -26.02 9.79 -8.09
N LEU A 23 -26.28 8.50 -7.93
CA LEU A 23 -25.97 7.46 -8.92
C LEU A 23 -27.28 6.89 -9.49
N GLY A 24 -27.34 6.79 -10.82
CA GLY A 24 -28.35 6.00 -11.53
C GLY A 24 -27.92 4.54 -11.68
N GLU A 25 -28.31 3.94 -12.81
CA GLU A 25 -27.87 2.59 -13.18
C GLU A 25 -26.43 2.60 -13.70
N PRO A 26 -25.60 1.60 -13.34
CA PRO A 26 -24.25 1.47 -13.89
C PRO A 26 -24.30 1.12 -15.39
N VAL A 27 -23.24 1.47 -16.12
CA VAL A 27 -23.03 0.96 -17.49
C VAL A 27 -22.54 -0.50 -17.45
N GLN A 28 -22.47 -1.14 -18.62
CA GLN A 28 -21.80 -2.44 -18.73
C GLN A 28 -20.32 -2.26 -18.44
N ALA A 29 -19.92 -2.58 -17.22
CA ALA A 29 -18.53 -2.59 -16.80
C ALA A 29 -18.26 -3.75 -15.84
N ASP A 30 -17.09 -4.38 -15.98
CA ASP A 30 -16.62 -5.40 -15.05
C ASP A 30 -15.38 -4.88 -14.31
N SER A 31 -15.49 -4.68 -13.00
CA SER A 31 -14.36 -4.30 -12.16
C SER A 31 -13.60 -3.04 -12.65
N GLY A 32 -14.33 -2.07 -13.21
CA GLY A 32 -13.81 -0.83 -13.78
C GLY A 32 -13.54 -0.88 -15.29
N ASN A 33 -13.62 -2.04 -15.93
CA ASN A 33 -13.45 -2.20 -17.38
C ASN A 33 -14.71 -1.80 -18.13
N ILE A 34 -14.64 -0.74 -18.93
CA ILE A 34 -15.68 -0.26 -19.83
C ILE A 34 -15.28 -0.68 -21.26
N PRO A 35 -15.93 -1.70 -21.85
CA PRO A 35 -15.54 -2.22 -23.15
C PRO A 35 -15.88 -1.24 -24.28
N PRO A 36 -15.20 -1.33 -25.44
CA PRO A 36 -15.59 -0.63 -26.65
C PRO A 36 -17.05 -0.89 -27.02
N ASN A 37 -17.67 0.07 -27.70
CA ASN A 37 -19.10 0.08 -28.02
C ASN A 37 -20.02 0.27 -26.79
N THR A 38 -19.50 0.81 -25.69
CA THR A 38 -20.29 1.21 -24.53
C THR A 38 -20.67 2.69 -24.61
N ARG A 39 -21.95 2.99 -24.33
CA ARG A 39 -22.48 4.34 -24.16
C ARG A 39 -22.92 4.57 -22.72
N MET A 40 -22.45 5.65 -22.12
CA MET A 40 -22.86 6.17 -20.81
C MET A 40 -23.78 7.37 -21.01
N LEU A 41 -24.93 7.37 -20.36
CA LEU A 41 -25.91 8.47 -20.36
C LEU A 41 -25.84 9.25 -19.03
N PRO A 42 -26.41 10.48 -18.97
CA PRO A 42 -26.44 11.25 -17.74
C PRO A 42 -27.05 10.48 -16.56
N GLY A 43 -26.35 10.48 -15.42
CA GLY A 43 -26.64 9.70 -14.22
C GLY A 43 -26.04 8.28 -14.21
N GLN A 44 -25.56 7.77 -15.34
CA GLN A 44 -24.90 6.46 -15.40
C GLN A 44 -23.41 6.55 -15.06
N TRP A 45 -22.87 5.43 -14.59
CA TRP A 45 -21.54 5.39 -14.00
C TRP A 45 -20.84 4.04 -14.19
N ALA A 46 -19.53 4.04 -13.98
CA ALA A 46 -18.70 2.85 -13.80
C ALA A 46 -17.74 3.07 -12.62
N ALA A 47 -17.37 2.02 -11.89
CA ALA A 47 -16.47 2.13 -10.75
C ALA A 47 -15.35 1.10 -10.81
N ALA A 48 -14.21 1.46 -10.18
CA ALA A 48 -13.09 0.54 -10.00
C ALA A 48 -13.49 -0.67 -9.13
N ALA A 49 -12.73 -1.78 -9.19
CA ALA A 49 -13.05 -3.04 -8.51
C ALA A 49 -13.28 -2.91 -6.98
N GLY A 50 -12.66 -1.92 -6.33
CA GLY A 50 -12.84 -1.63 -4.90
C GLY A 50 -13.86 -0.53 -4.59
N ASN A 51 -14.58 -0.01 -5.58
CA ASN A 51 -15.50 1.13 -5.47
C ASN A 51 -14.88 2.44 -4.93
N GLY A 52 -13.55 2.53 -4.83
CA GLY A 52 -12.85 3.74 -4.38
C GLY A 52 -12.89 4.89 -5.40
N TYR A 53 -13.19 4.59 -6.67
CA TYR A 53 -13.26 5.57 -7.75
C TYR A 53 -14.46 5.31 -8.66
N VAL A 54 -15.12 6.40 -9.06
CA VAL A 54 -16.34 6.37 -9.88
C VAL A 54 -16.22 7.36 -11.03
N LEU A 55 -16.35 6.87 -12.26
CA LEU A 55 -16.59 7.69 -13.44
C LEU A 55 -18.09 7.89 -13.60
N LEU A 56 -18.55 9.14 -13.57
CA LEU A 56 -19.96 9.53 -13.64
C LEU A 56 -20.15 10.58 -14.73
N LEU A 57 -21.07 10.33 -15.67
CA LEU A 57 -21.62 11.39 -16.50
C LEU A 57 -22.72 12.09 -15.70
N GLN A 58 -22.44 13.29 -15.21
CA GLN A 58 -23.36 14.05 -14.39
C GLN A 58 -24.58 14.53 -15.19
N THR A 59 -25.67 14.84 -14.49
CA THR A 59 -26.91 15.35 -15.12
C THR A 59 -26.78 16.75 -15.72
N ASP A 60 -25.74 17.48 -15.32
CA ASP A 60 -25.37 18.77 -15.91
C ASP A 60 -24.52 18.61 -17.17
N GLY A 61 -24.25 17.38 -17.62
CA GLY A 61 -23.51 17.09 -18.85
C GLY A 61 -22.00 17.04 -18.70
N ASN A 62 -21.46 17.17 -17.49
CA ASN A 62 -20.04 17.02 -17.23
C ASN A 62 -19.68 15.55 -16.97
N LEU A 63 -18.68 15.01 -17.67
CA LEU A 63 -18.10 13.72 -17.32
C LEU A 63 -16.99 13.92 -16.28
N VAL A 64 -17.11 13.24 -15.13
CA VAL A 64 -16.24 13.45 -13.97
C VAL A 64 -15.81 12.13 -13.37
N LEU A 65 -14.52 12.03 -13.04
CA LEU A 65 -13.96 10.98 -12.22
C LEU A 65 -13.87 11.46 -10.77
N TYR A 66 -14.48 10.70 -9.87
CA TYR A 66 -14.50 10.96 -8.44
C TYR A 66 -13.65 9.95 -7.68
N GLN A 67 -12.93 10.42 -6.66
CA GLN A 67 -12.54 9.59 -5.52
C GLN A 67 -13.72 9.53 -4.54
N VAL A 68 -14.11 8.33 -4.14
CA VAL A 68 -15.21 8.07 -3.21
C VAL A 68 -14.70 8.25 -1.78
N VAL A 69 -15.41 9.05 -1.01
CA VAL A 69 -15.06 9.40 0.38
C VAL A 69 -15.91 8.58 1.33
N THR A 70 -17.23 8.65 1.17
CA THR A 70 -18.19 7.89 1.99
C THR A 70 -19.44 7.54 1.18
N GLY A 71 -20.24 6.61 1.71
CA GLY A 71 -21.51 6.23 1.11
C GLY A 71 -21.38 5.09 0.10
N PRO A 72 -22.48 4.36 -0.14
CA PRO A 72 -22.46 3.19 -1.00
C PRO A 72 -22.35 3.57 -2.48
N VAL A 73 -21.53 2.83 -3.21
CA VAL A 73 -21.46 2.86 -4.68
C VAL A 73 -22.30 1.70 -5.20
N SER A 74 -23.59 1.95 -5.40
CA SER A 74 -24.54 0.95 -5.90
C SER A 74 -25.63 1.62 -6.75
N ALA A 75 -26.39 0.82 -7.49
CA ALA A 75 -27.45 1.35 -8.34
C ALA A 75 -28.49 2.12 -7.51
N ASN A 76 -28.85 3.33 -7.96
CA ASN A 76 -29.83 4.19 -7.30
C ASN A 76 -29.42 4.65 -5.89
N SER A 77 -28.12 4.75 -5.62
CA SER A 77 -27.56 5.25 -4.35
C SER A 77 -27.01 6.67 -4.48
N SER A 78 -26.36 7.16 -3.40
CA SER A 78 -25.54 8.37 -3.45
C SER A 78 -24.27 8.15 -2.64
N PHE A 79 -23.16 8.67 -3.14
CA PHE A 79 -21.89 8.71 -2.42
C PHE A 79 -21.45 10.16 -2.22
N THR A 80 -20.61 10.40 -1.22
CA THR A 80 -19.85 11.66 -1.11
C THR A 80 -18.46 11.40 -1.67
N GLY A 81 -17.98 12.29 -2.53
CA GLY A 81 -16.65 12.16 -3.14
C GLY A 81 -16.06 13.49 -3.58
N SER A 82 -14.84 13.45 -4.07
CA SER A 82 -14.12 14.61 -4.62
C SER A 82 -13.76 14.37 -6.07
N ALA A 83 -13.96 15.38 -6.91
CA ALA A 83 -13.60 15.31 -8.32
C ALA A 83 -12.09 15.38 -8.48
N ILE A 84 -11.49 14.34 -9.07
CA ILE A 84 -10.05 14.24 -9.33
C ILE A 84 -9.71 14.45 -10.80
N TRP A 85 -10.72 14.37 -11.68
CA TRP A 85 -10.63 14.75 -13.09
C TRP A 85 -12.01 15.05 -13.64
N ALA A 86 -12.10 16.00 -14.59
CA ALA A 86 -13.34 16.33 -15.28
C ALA A 86 -13.08 16.79 -16.71
N THR A 87 -14.06 16.56 -17.59
CA THR A 87 -14.06 17.13 -18.95
C THR A 87 -14.33 18.64 -18.96
N ASN A 88 -14.86 19.20 -17.86
CA ASN A 88 -15.25 20.60 -17.72
C ASN A 88 -16.28 21.06 -18.77
N THR A 89 -17.23 20.18 -19.07
CA THR A 89 -18.35 20.42 -20.01
C THR A 89 -19.65 20.62 -19.23
N ASP A 90 -20.68 21.19 -19.87
CA ASP A 90 -21.99 21.46 -19.25
C ASP A 90 -23.20 21.14 -20.18
N ASP A 91 -22.94 20.43 -21.29
CA ASP A 91 -23.92 20.10 -22.33
C ASP A 91 -23.79 18.66 -22.87
N GLY A 92 -22.96 17.83 -22.24
CA GLY A 92 -22.79 16.42 -22.59
C GLY A 92 -24.08 15.63 -22.41
N ALA A 93 -24.51 14.94 -23.47
CA ALA A 93 -25.72 14.12 -23.50
C ALA A 93 -25.42 12.62 -23.51
N TYR A 94 -24.21 12.22 -23.91
CA TYR A 94 -23.74 10.84 -23.86
C TYR A 94 -22.21 10.78 -23.95
N PHE A 95 -21.61 9.76 -23.35
CA PHE A 95 -20.20 9.43 -23.50
C PHE A 95 -20.04 8.06 -24.16
N ASP A 96 -19.31 7.98 -25.26
CA ASP A 96 -19.05 6.77 -26.03
C ASP A 96 -17.58 6.35 -25.93
N VAL A 97 -17.37 5.06 -25.64
CA VAL A 97 -16.11 4.35 -25.92
C VAL A 97 -16.23 3.75 -27.32
N GLN A 98 -15.68 4.41 -28.33
CA GLN A 98 -15.92 4.05 -29.72
C GLN A 98 -15.03 2.88 -30.18
N THR A 99 -15.49 2.13 -31.19
CA THR A 99 -14.78 0.96 -31.73
C THR A 99 -13.56 1.32 -32.58
N ASP A 100 -13.43 2.57 -32.99
CA ASP A 100 -12.25 3.11 -33.66
C ASP A 100 -11.18 3.62 -32.68
N GLY A 101 -11.44 3.43 -31.37
CA GLY A 101 -10.56 3.82 -30.29
C GLY A 101 -10.68 5.26 -29.83
N ASN A 102 -11.66 6.03 -30.34
CA ASN A 102 -11.89 7.37 -29.80
C ASN A 102 -12.78 7.36 -28.54
N LEU A 103 -12.52 8.28 -27.61
CA LEU A 103 -13.44 8.59 -26.51
C LEU A 103 -14.22 9.86 -26.86
N VAL A 104 -15.54 9.82 -26.85
CA VAL A 104 -16.35 10.97 -27.29
C VAL A 104 -17.44 11.27 -26.29
N LEU A 105 -17.40 12.48 -25.72
CA LEU A 105 -18.54 13.09 -25.07
C LEU A 105 -19.31 13.90 -26.11
N GLY A 106 -20.52 13.49 -26.43
CA GLY A 106 -21.38 14.13 -27.44
C GLY A 106 -22.51 14.95 -26.83
N THR A 107 -22.90 16.03 -27.49
CA THR A 107 -24.08 16.84 -27.12
C THR A 107 -25.36 16.25 -27.71
N SER A 108 -26.51 16.73 -27.25
CA SER A 108 -27.83 16.25 -27.73
C SER A 108 -28.06 16.47 -29.23
N ASP A 109 -27.38 17.47 -29.83
CA ASP A 109 -27.42 17.76 -31.27
C ASP A 109 -26.43 16.91 -32.09
N GLY A 110 -25.67 16.03 -31.44
CA GLY A 110 -24.69 15.14 -32.08
C GLY A 110 -23.31 15.78 -32.33
N ASN A 111 -23.04 16.97 -31.76
CA ASN A 111 -21.71 17.56 -31.78
C ASN A 111 -20.80 16.92 -30.73
N VAL A 112 -19.49 17.05 -30.89
CA VAL A 112 -18.50 16.59 -29.89
C VAL A 112 -18.26 17.70 -28.88
N ALA A 113 -18.65 17.47 -27.62
CA ALA A 113 -18.34 18.35 -26.49
C ALA A 113 -16.90 18.16 -26.02
N TRP A 114 -16.43 16.91 -25.98
CA TRP A 114 -15.05 16.56 -25.59
C TRP A 114 -14.58 15.28 -26.27
N SER A 115 -13.29 15.23 -26.63
CA SER A 115 -12.62 14.04 -27.17
C SER A 115 -11.10 14.19 -27.00
N PRO A 116 -10.36 13.14 -26.63
CA PRO A 116 -8.90 13.15 -26.56
C PRO A 116 -8.25 12.84 -27.92
N TYR A 117 -9.04 12.60 -28.98
CA TYR A 117 -8.59 12.34 -30.34
C TYR A 117 -7.74 11.07 -30.48
N THR A 118 -8.17 9.99 -29.80
CA THR A 118 -7.48 8.70 -29.78
C THR A 118 -7.90 7.78 -30.93
N ASN A 119 -8.56 8.31 -31.97
CA ASN A 119 -9.03 7.53 -33.11
C ASN A 119 -7.88 6.84 -33.89
N GLY A 120 -8.14 5.65 -34.42
CA GLY A 120 -7.19 4.90 -35.25
C GLY A 120 -6.33 3.90 -34.46
N ILE A 121 -6.67 3.65 -33.20
CA ILE A 121 -6.12 2.54 -32.40
C ILE A 121 -7.09 1.35 -32.42
N ASP A 122 -6.62 0.18 -32.00
CA ASP A 122 -7.45 -1.00 -31.75
C ASP A 122 -7.78 -1.07 -30.26
N PRO A 123 -8.90 -0.47 -29.79
CA PRO A 123 -9.17 -0.34 -28.35
C PRO A 123 -9.55 -1.69 -27.76
N GLN A 124 -8.99 -1.99 -26.58
CA GLN A 124 -9.40 -3.13 -25.78
C GLN A 124 -10.41 -2.72 -24.71
N GLU A 125 -10.12 -1.63 -23.99
CA GLU A 125 -10.93 -1.18 -22.85
C GLU A 125 -10.62 0.26 -22.45
N LEU A 126 -11.62 0.99 -21.97
CA LEU A 126 -11.45 2.15 -21.10
C LEU A 126 -11.60 1.69 -19.66
N ARG A 127 -10.63 2.00 -18.79
CA ARG A 127 -10.58 1.43 -17.46
C ARG A 127 -10.55 2.48 -16.37
N VAL A 128 -11.48 2.40 -15.42
CA VAL A 128 -11.40 3.08 -14.12
C VAL A 128 -10.53 2.24 -13.19
N GLN A 129 -9.33 2.73 -12.87
CA GLN A 129 -8.34 1.97 -12.12
C GLN A 129 -8.42 2.25 -10.61
N ASN A 130 -7.93 1.30 -9.80
CA ASN A 130 -7.90 1.43 -8.33
C ASN A 130 -6.87 2.45 -7.84
N ASP A 131 -6.03 2.98 -8.72
CA ASP A 131 -5.12 4.09 -8.47
C ASP A 131 -5.74 5.46 -8.84
N GLY A 132 -7.05 5.51 -9.12
CA GLY A 132 -7.73 6.75 -9.50
C GLY A 132 -7.34 7.30 -10.86
N ASN A 133 -6.71 6.51 -11.73
CA ASN A 133 -6.50 6.85 -13.13
C ASN A 133 -7.66 6.33 -14.01
N LEU A 134 -7.92 7.02 -15.12
CA LEU A 134 -8.82 6.59 -16.18
C LEU A 134 -7.99 6.39 -17.44
N VAL A 135 -7.84 5.14 -17.89
CA VAL A 135 -6.87 4.79 -18.95
C VAL A 135 -7.55 4.03 -20.08
N LEU A 136 -7.27 4.44 -21.31
CA LEU A 136 -7.65 3.73 -22.53
C LEU A 136 -6.51 2.81 -22.96
N TYR A 137 -6.76 1.51 -22.97
CA TYR A 137 -5.82 0.49 -23.43
C TYR A 137 -6.17 -0.01 -24.83
N ASN A 138 -5.15 -0.29 -25.64
CA ASN A 138 -5.31 -1.04 -26.87
C ASN A 138 -5.17 -2.56 -26.65
N THR A 139 -5.41 -3.36 -27.69
CA THR A 139 -5.31 -4.83 -27.68
C THR A 139 -3.89 -5.37 -27.44
N LEU A 140 -2.87 -4.51 -27.47
CA LEU A 140 -1.49 -4.84 -27.10
C LEU A 140 -1.20 -4.55 -25.61
N GLY A 141 -2.19 -4.09 -24.85
CA GLY A 141 -2.03 -3.70 -23.44
C GLY A 141 -1.32 -2.36 -23.25
N GLN A 142 -1.19 -1.54 -24.30
CA GLN A 142 -0.53 -0.23 -24.22
C GLN A 142 -1.54 0.84 -23.83
N ALA A 143 -1.17 1.71 -22.88
CA ALA A 143 -1.96 2.89 -22.53
C ALA A 143 -1.88 3.93 -23.68
N CYS A 144 -2.97 4.10 -24.42
CA CYS A 144 -3.07 5.04 -25.53
C CYS A 144 -3.53 6.44 -25.08
N TRP A 145 -4.24 6.52 -23.96
CA TRP A 145 -4.61 7.77 -23.30
C TRP A 145 -4.82 7.53 -21.81
N ALA A 146 -4.52 8.53 -20.99
CA ALA A 146 -4.78 8.51 -19.56
C ALA A 146 -5.27 9.89 -19.09
N SER A 147 -6.11 9.91 -18.05
CA SER A 147 -6.49 11.15 -17.36
C SER A 147 -5.36 11.73 -16.51
N SER A 148 -4.36 10.90 -16.15
CA SER A 148 -3.26 11.24 -15.24
C SER A 148 -3.75 11.76 -13.88
N SER A 149 -4.91 11.27 -13.44
CA SER A 149 -5.62 11.75 -12.25
C SER A 149 -5.19 11.06 -10.95
N ASN A 150 -4.36 10.04 -11.04
CA ASN A 150 -3.76 9.32 -9.90
C ASN A 150 -2.89 10.21 -8.99
N HIS A 151 -2.54 11.43 -9.44
CA HIS A 151 -1.78 12.42 -8.65
C HIS A 151 -2.66 13.44 -7.93
N TYR A 152 -3.96 13.46 -8.27
CA TYR A 152 -4.95 14.41 -7.76
C TYR A 152 -5.90 13.73 -6.77
N GLN A 153 -5.53 12.54 -6.29
CA GLN A 153 -6.25 11.87 -5.22
C GLN A 153 -6.28 12.80 -4.00
N VAL A 154 -7.46 12.93 -3.38
CA VAL A 154 -7.62 13.58 -2.09
C VAL A 154 -6.84 12.82 -1.02
N TRP A 155 -6.82 11.49 -1.15
CA TRP A 155 -6.16 10.56 -0.23
C TRP A 155 -5.33 9.54 -1.00
N PRO A 156 -4.02 9.44 -0.73
CA PRO A 156 -3.17 8.46 -1.39
C PRO A 156 -3.52 7.02 -0.95
N PRO A 157 -3.04 5.99 -1.66
CA PRO A 157 -3.30 4.59 -1.31
C PRO A 157 -2.79 4.26 0.10
N THR A 158 -3.46 3.31 0.76
CA THR A 158 -3.07 2.85 2.10
C THR A 158 -1.63 2.35 2.09
N ARG A 159 -0.75 2.98 2.86
CA ARG A 159 0.68 2.60 2.94
C ARG A 159 1.34 3.15 4.19
N TRP A 160 2.42 2.50 4.59
CA TRP A 160 3.33 3.01 5.62
C TRP A 160 4.14 4.17 5.09
N VAL A 161 4.24 5.25 5.87
CA VAL A 161 5.00 6.44 5.52
C VAL A 161 5.78 7.03 6.68
N ASN A 162 6.91 7.67 6.33
CA ASN A 162 7.47 8.75 7.13
C ASN A 162 6.93 10.08 6.62
N VAL A 163 6.47 10.93 7.53
CA VAL A 163 6.01 12.29 7.21
C VAL A 163 7.15 13.26 7.48
N GLN A 164 7.91 13.57 6.44
CA GLN A 164 9.12 14.37 6.51
C GLN A 164 8.85 15.83 6.13
N SER A 165 9.48 16.78 6.83
CA SER A 165 9.53 18.18 6.40
C SER A 165 10.75 18.46 5.50
N SER A 166 10.77 19.62 4.83
CA SER A 166 11.96 20.09 4.11
C SER A 166 13.09 20.57 5.03
N LEU A 167 12.85 20.68 6.35
CA LEU A 167 13.85 21.14 7.31
C LEU A 167 14.83 20.02 7.69
N VAL A 168 16.08 20.41 7.94
CA VAL A 168 17.18 19.50 8.28
C VAL A 168 17.83 19.90 9.60
N ALA A 169 18.13 18.91 10.45
CA ALA A 169 18.73 19.11 11.76
C ALA A 169 20.21 19.56 11.67
N PRO A 170 20.62 20.68 12.33
CA PRO A 170 21.94 21.28 12.13
C PRO A 170 23.15 20.42 12.52
N VAL A 171 22.96 19.43 13.41
CA VAL A 171 24.07 18.69 14.05
C VAL A 171 24.33 17.33 13.37
N LYS A 172 23.44 16.87 12.49
CA LYS A 172 23.55 15.56 11.83
C LYS A 172 23.14 15.52 10.34
N GLY A 173 22.53 16.59 9.79
CA GLY A 173 22.03 16.55 8.41
C GLY A 173 20.79 15.66 8.22
N VAL A 174 20.18 15.17 9.30
CA VAL A 174 18.98 14.31 9.21
C VAL A 174 17.71 15.15 9.10
N PRO A 175 16.69 14.67 8.36
CA PRO A 175 15.46 15.41 8.20
C PRO A 175 14.65 15.45 9.49
N PHE A 176 13.85 16.50 9.63
CA PHE A 176 12.80 16.56 10.64
C PHE A 176 11.55 15.81 10.16
N VAL A 177 11.00 14.96 11.02
CA VAL A 177 9.80 14.16 10.76
C VAL A 177 8.71 14.45 11.79
N LEU A 178 7.47 14.21 11.38
CA LEU A 178 6.31 14.28 12.25
C LEU A 178 6.33 13.10 13.23
N THR A 179 6.23 13.41 14.51
CA THR A 179 6.43 12.44 15.58
C THR A 179 5.30 12.52 16.59
N ALA A 180 4.68 11.36 16.86
CA ALA A 180 3.67 11.22 17.89
C ALA A 180 4.31 11.28 19.30
N GLY A 181 3.74 12.08 20.19
CA GLY A 181 4.13 12.18 21.60
C GLY A 181 2.94 12.02 22.55
N SER A 182 3.23 11.84 23.84
CA SER A 182 2.21 11.75 24.90
C SER A 182 1.45 13.05 25.11
N ASP A 183 2.07 14.19 24.80
CA ASP A 183 1.50 15.54 24.97
C ASP A 183 0.98 16.13 23.64
N GLY A 184 0.95 15.33 22.56
CA GLY A 184 0.51 15.76 21.23
C GLY A 184 1.54 15.51 20.13
N MET A 185 1.40 16.25 19.03
CA MET A 185 2.24 16.13 17.84
C MET A 185 3.49 17.00 17.94
N THR A 186 4.65 16.44 17.56
CA THR A 186 5.91 17.17 17.56
C THR A 186 6.64 17.02 16.23
N LEU A 187 7.57 17.93 15.98
CA LEU A 187 8.54 17.80 14.91
C LEU A 187 9.88 17.42 15.55
N SER A 188 10.46 16.28 15.17
CA SER A 188 11.74 15.84 15.73
C SER A 188 12.69 15.36 14.63
N PRO A 189 14.01 15.40 14.86
CA PRO A 189 14.95 14.74 13.98
C PRO A 189 14.57 13.26 13.82
N PHE A 190 14.72 12.72 12.60
CA PHE A 190 14.52 11.31 12.33
C PHE A 190 15.43 10.45 13.23
N VAL A 191 14.86 9.37 13.77
CA VAL A 191 15.52 8.38 14.60
C VAL A 191 15.14 7.00 14.06
N ALA A 192 16.16 6.24 13.66
CA ALA A 192 15.94 4.90 13.13
C ALA A 192 15.23 3.99 14.14
N GLY A 193 14.33 3.14 13.64
CA GLY A 193 13.52 2.21 14.42
C GLY A 193 12.52 2.88 15.38
N SER A 194 12.31 4.20 15.29
CA SER A 194 11.45 4.92 16.22
C SER A 194 9.97 4.68 15.92
N PRO A 195 9.21 4.05 16.85
CA PRO A 195 7.85 3.59 16.57
C PRO A 195 6.82 4.71 16.39
N ASN A 196 7.12 5.90 16.91
CA ASN A 196 6.25 7.07 16.88
C ASN A 196 6.52 8.01 15.68
N GLN A 197 7.43 7.64 14.78
CA GLN A 197 7.77 8.41 13.58
C GLN A 197 7.19 7.81 12.29
N ILE A 198 6.69 6.57 12.36
CA ILE A 198 6.02 5.91 11.24
C ILE A 198 4.51 6.08 11.36
N TRP A 199 3.90 6.41 10.24
CA TRP A 199 2.49 6.65 10.08
C TRP A 199 1.92 5.72 9.03
N GLN A 200 0.66 5.37 9.14
CA GLN A 200 -0.06 4.75 8.06
C GLN A 200 -1.05 5.75 7.47
N ILE A 201 -0.96 5.95 6.16
CA ILE A 201 -2.02 6.64 5.44
C ILE A 201 -3.14 5.64 5.21
N THR A 202 -4.37 6.08 5.35
CA THR A 202 -5.56 5.28 5.11
C THR A 202 -6.28 5.80 3.88
N ALA A 203 -7.00 4.91 3.20
CA ALA A 203 -7.80 5.26 2.01
C ALA A 203 -8.90 6.31 2.30
N ASP A 204 -9.20 6.62 3.57
CA ASP A 204 -10.14 7.65 3.99
C ASP A 204 -9.48 8.92 4.58
N GLY A 205 -8.17 9.08 4.34
CA GLY A 205 -7.44 10.32 4.65
C GLY A 205 -7.02 10.51 6.09
N ARG A 206 -7.15 9.48 6.93
CA ARG A 206 -6.57 9.46 8.28
C ARG A 206 -5.07 9.12 8.21
N LEU A 207 -4.33 9.64 9.19
CA LEU A 207 -2.94 9.30 9.46
C LEU A 207 -2.86 8.57 10.80
N LEU A 208 -2.76 7.24 10.75
CA LEU A 208 -2.70 6.39 11.94
C LEU A 208 -1.26 6.31 12.44
N SER A 209 -1.06 6.38 13.75
CA SER A 209 0.26 6.13 14.33
C SER A 209 0.59 4.65 14.20
N GLY A 210 1.75 4.31 13.62
CA GLY A 210 2.02 2.95 13.19
C GLY A 210 2.24 1.93 14.29
N LEU A 211 2.71 2.35 15.46
CA LEU A 211 3.01 1.45 16.59
C LEU A 211 2.43 1.96 17.91
N LEU A 212 1.56 2.97 17.88
CA LEU A 212 0.81 3.43 19.04
C LEU A 212 -0.68 3.12 18.81
N GLY A 213 -1.11 2.02 19.42
CA GLY A 213 -2.41 1.39 19.19
C GLY A 213 -3.59 2.35 19.22
N GLY A 214 -4.42 2.28 18.18
CA GLY A 214 -5.67 3.05 18.07
C GLY A 214 -5.51 4.57 17.94
N LEU A 215 -4.29 5.11 17.81
CA LEU A 215 -4.06 6.55 17.70
C LEU A 215 -4.09 7.05 16.25
N VAL A 216 -4.63 8.25 16.07
CA VAL A 216 -4.77 8.97 14.80
C VAL A 216 -4.43 10.45 14.98
N LEU A 217 -3.78 11.01 13.96
CA LEU A 217 -3.59 12.44 13.85
C LEU A 217 -4.95 13.15 13.66
N GLY A 218 -5.26 14.07 14.55
CA GLY A 218 -6.47 14.88 14.47
C GLY A 218 -6.25 16.31 14.93
N GLN A 219 -7.37 17.00 15.12
CA GLN A 219 -7.42 18.35 15.65
C GLN A 219 -8.51 18.45 16.71
N ASP A 220 -8.25 19.18 17.79
CA ASP A 220 -9.28 19.48 18.78
C ASP A 220 -10.33 20.41 18.15
N ALA A 221 -11.62 20.08 18.34
CA ALA A 221 -12.72 20.85 17.78
C ALA A 221 -12.67 22.32 18.24
N GLY A 222 -12.46 23.23 17.28
CA GLY A 222 -12.38 24.68 17.53
C GLY A 222 -11.05 25.18 18.09
N SER A 223 -9.99 24.35 18.11
CA SER A 223 -8.63 24.74 18.49
C SER A 223 -7.71 24.79 17.26
N SER A 224 -6.60 25.53 17.32
CA SER A 224 -5.55 25.54 16.27
C SER A 224 -4.38 24.60 16.60
N THR A 225 -4.65 23.51 17.32
CA THR A 225 -3.64 22.57 17.81
C THR A 225 -3.88 21.18 17.21
N ALA A 226 -2.84 20.66 16.55
CA ALA A 226 -2.82 19.27 16.10
C ALA A 226 -2.59 18.34 17.29
N ILE A 227 -3.30 17.22 17.32
CA ILE A 227 -3.28 16.24 18.42
C ILE A 227 -3.06 14.83 17.88
N ASN A 228 -2.57 13.94 18.73
CA ASN A 228 -2.65 12.51 18.53
C ASN A 228 -3.71 11.95 19.49
N THR A 229 -4.79 11.37 18.97
CA THR A 229 -5.94 10.97 19.77
C THR A 229 -6.46 9.61 19.34
N THR A 230 -7.32 8.99 20.16
CA THR A 230 -7.95 7.71 19.82
C THR A 230 -8.90 7.86 18.64
N GLN A 231 -8.92 6.87 17.74
CA GLN A 231 -9.87 6.83 16.63
C GLN A 231 -11.31 6.83 17.13
N ASN A 232 -12.10 7.79 16.64
CA ASN A 232 -13.51 7.89 16.96
C ASN A 232 -14.35 7.14 15.93
N VAL A 233 -15.49 6.65 16.39
CA VAL A 233 -16.43 5.87 15.59
C VAL A 233 -17.84 6.45 15.76
N PRO A 234 -18.49 6.93 14.67
CA PRO A 234 -17.98 7.07 13.30
C PRO A 234 -16.80 8.06 13.21
N VAL A 235 -16.01 7.96 12.13
CA VAL A 235 -14.82 8.81 11.92
C VAL A 235 -15.25 10.28 11.77
N PRO A 236 -14.80 11.18 12.67
CA PRO A 236 -15.11 12.60 12.59
C PRO A 236 -14.21 13.29 11.56
N VAL A 237 -14.71 14.37 10.95
CA VAL A 237 -13.98 15.11 9.91
C VAL A 237 -12.67 15.71 10.42
N GLU A 238 -12.58 15.99 11.72
CA GLU A 238 -11.40 16.49 12.41
C GLU A 238 -10.25 15.47 12.48
N GLN A 239 -10.51 14.18 12.24
CA GLN A 239 -9.51 13.11 12.13
C GLN A 239 -9.11 12.81 10.68
N THR A 240 -9.70 13.50 9.70
CA THR A 240 -9.45 13.27 8.26
C THR A 240 -8.75 14.47 7.64
N TRP A 241 -7.82 14.19 6.74
CA TRP A 241 -6.95 15.18 6.14
C TRP A 241 -7.02 15.14 4.61
N LEU A 242 -7.08 16.32 3.99
CA LEU A 242 -7.00 16.53 2.56
C LEU A 242 -5.54 16.78 2.17
N TRP A 243 -5.14 16.17 1.07
CA TRP A 243 -3.76 16.19 0.61
C TRP A 243 -3.65 17.10 -0.62
N GLY A 244 -2.60 17.90 -0.66
CA GLY A 244 -2.20 18.61 -1.88
C GLY A 244 -1.65 17.64 -2.94
N THR A 245 -1.48 18.13 -4.16
CA THR A 245 -1.24 17.29 -5.34
C THR A 245 0.21 17.38 -5.82
N GLY A 246 0.80 16.26 -6.28
CA GLY A 246 2.02 16.26 -7.12
C GLY A 246 3.23 15.46 -6.60
N LEU A 247 4.29 15.44 -7.44
CA LEU A 247 5.58 14.77 -7.23
C LEU A 247 6.48 15.45 -6.18
N GLY A 248 5.97 16.45 -5.46
CA GLY A 248 6.74 17.31 -4.58
C GLY A 248 6.19 17.34 -3.15
N PRO A 249 6.65 18.28 -2.31
CA PRO A 249 6.09 18.40 -0.98
C PRO A 249 4.62 18.81 -1.10
N THR A 250 3.79 18.21 -0.27
CA THR A 250 2.35 18.39 -0.28
C THR A 250 1.88 19.17 0.96
N THR A 251 0.66 19.67 0.87
CA THR A 251 -0.06 20.30 1.97
C THR A 251 -0.93 19.26 2.65
N LEU A 252 -1.10 19.38 3.97
CA LEU A 252 -2.05 18.57 4.71
C LEU A 252 -3.08 19.52 5.33
N GLN A 253 -4.32 19.48 4.86
CA GLN A 253 -5.40 20.34 5.33
C GLN A 253 -6.40 19.52 6.13
N ASN A 254 -6.78 19.99 7.32
CA ASN A 254 -7.79 19.31 8.12
C ASN A 254 -9.17 19.49 7.48
N SER A 255 -9.92 18.40 7.32
CA SER A 255 -11.22 18.43 6.62
C SER A 255 -12.33 19.14 7.42
N GLY A 256 -12.19 19.25 8.75
CA GLY A 256 -13.16 19.94 9.60
C GLY A 256 -12.91 21.44 9.70
N SER A 257 -11.67 21.84 10.01
CA SER A 257 -11.32 23.24 10.24
C SER A 257 -10.93 24.01 8.98
N ASN A 258 -10.57 23.31 7.89
CA ASN A 258 -9.89 23.86 6.70
C ASN A 258 -8.51 24.49 6.98
N GLN A 259 -7.93 24.25 8.16
CA GLN A 259 -6.60 24.72 8.51
C GLN A 259 -5.53 23.74 8.01
N TYR A 260 -4.37 24.27 7.66
CA TYR A 260 -3.22 23.52 7.18
C TYR A 260 -2.29 23.15 8.34
N LEU A 261 -1.85 21.89 8.36
CA LEU A 261 -0.76 21.43 9.20
C LEU A 261 0.54 22.04 8.68
N SER A 262 1.14 22.95 9.43
CA SER A 262 2.35 23.67 9.06
C SER A 262 3.47 23.40 10.07
N VAL A 263 4.70 23.55 9.60
CA VAL A 263 5.89 23.62 10.44
C VAL A 263 6.19 25.07 10.79
N ASP A 264 6.44 25.33 12.06
CA ASP A 264 7.05 26.57 12.51
C ASP A 264 8.57 26.48 12.38
N ILE A 265 9.11 27.25 11.43
CA ILE A 265 10.54 27.27 11.13
C ILE A 265 11.34 27.97 12.23
N ALA A 266 10.72 28.86 13.02
CA ALA A 266 11.39 29.58 14.10
C ALA A 266 11.55 28.72 15.36
N GLU A 267 10.55 27.93 15.69
CA GLU A 267 10.53 27.09 16.90
C GLU A 267 10.78 25.60 16.64
N GLY A 268 10.71 25.15 15.38
CA GLY A 268 10.80 23.73 15.02
C GLY A 268 9.61 22.93 15.55
N SER A 269 8.40 23.48 15.48
CA SER A 269 7.17 22.89 16.04
C SER A 269 6.08 22.68 14.98
N VAL A 270 5.03 21.94 15.32
CA VAL A 270 3.88 21.67 14.44
C VAL A 270 2.72 22.56 14.85
N GLN A 271 2.04 23.20 13.89
CA GLN A 271 0.98 24.19 14.13
C GLN A 271 -0.14 24.06 13.09
N MET A 272 -1.34 24.52 13.44
CA MET A 272 -2.43 24.69 12.47
C MET A 272 -2.49 26.15 12.00
N GLN A 273 -2.57 26.39 10.69
CA GLN A 273 -2.62 27.72 10.10
C GLN A 273 -3.77 27.87 9.10
N ASP A 274 -4.41 29.04 9.05
CA ASP A 274 -5.50 29.33 8.12
C ASP A 274 -5.03 29.56 6.68
N THR A 275 -3.75 29.91 6.51
CA THR A 275 -3.15 30.16 5.20
C THR A 275 -2.47 28.90 4.69
N ASP A 276 -2.70 28.60 3.41
CA ASP A 276 -1.90 27.62 2.71
C ASP A 276 -0.42 28.04 2.74
N THR A 277 0.40 27.21 3.38
CA THR A 277 1.86 27.39 3.43
C THR A 277 2.59 26.65 2.31
N SER A 278 1.82 26.11 1.36
CA SER A 278 2.18 25.44 0.10
C SER A 278 3.41 24.54 0.20
N GLY A 279 3.18 23.22 0.24
CA GLY A 279 4.20 22.19 0.02
C GLY A 279 5.25 22.09 1.13
N GLN A 280 4.84 21.57 2.29
CA GLN A 280 5.74 21.39 3.45
C GLN A 280 6.14 19.94 3.73
N TRP A 281 5.30 18.98 3.34
CA TRP A 281 5.43 17.60 3.80
C TRP A 281 5.73 16.64 2.65
N TYR A 282 6.74 15.80 2.84
CA TYR A 282 7.00 14.64 2.00
C TYR A 282 6.51 13.40 2.73
N PHE A 283 5.65 12.63 2.08
CA PHE A 283 5.14 11.37 2.62
C PHE A 283 5.87 10.23 1.91
N MET A 284 6.96 9.78 2.50
CA MET A 284 7.82 8.74 1.89
C MET A 284 7.25 7.36 2.19
N PRO A 285 7.05 6.47 1.19
CA PRO A 285 7.44 6.66 -0.19
C PRO A 285 6.52 7.62 -0.95
N THR A 286 7.10 8.47 -1.80
CA THR A 286 6.42 9.52 -2.59
C THR A 286 5.91 9.02 -3.96
N THR A 287 6.22 7.76 -4.31
CA THR A 287 5.74 7.07 -5.52
C THR A 287 5.87 7.81 -6.85
N PRO A 288 7.06 8.36 -7.18
CA PRO A 288 7.22 9.21 -8.35
C PRO A 288 7.08 8.48 -9.70
N LEU A 289 7.28 7.15 -9.73
CA LEU A 289 7.15 6.40 -10.98
C LEU A 289 5.68 6.15 -11.35
N ASP A 290 4.74 6.12 -10.40
CA ASP A 290 3.29 6.03 -10.69
C ASP A 290 2.88 7.13 -11.67
N SER A 291 3.41 8.31 -11.42
CA SER A 291 3.17 9.52 -12.17
C SER A 291 3.74 9.47 -13.59
N ILE A 292 4.96 8.99 -13.69
CA ILE A 292 5.67 8.84 -14.97
C ILE A 292 4.96 7.79 -15.83
N MET A 293 4.55 6.67 -15.22
CA MET A 293 3.87 5.58 -15.91
C MET A 293 2.45 5.96 -16.36
N ALA A 294 1.82 6.94 -15.71
CA ALA A 294 0.54 7.51 -16.10
C ALA A 294 0.61 8.54 -17.23
N LEU A 295 1.81 8.95 -17.67
CA LEU A 295 1.95 9.85 -18.82
C LEU A 295 1.49 9.16 -20.11
N PRO A 296 0.72 9.84 -20.99
CA PRO A 296 0.33 9.29 -22.29
C PRO A 296 1.56 8.96 -23.12
N ALA A 297 1.41 8.04 -24.09
CA ALA A 297 2.48 7.75 -25.04
C ALA A 297 2.77 8.98 -25.92
N SER A 298 4.04 9.38 -25.99
CA SER A 298 4.47 10.44 -26.90
C SER A 298 4.35 9.99 -28.37
N ASP A 299 3.79 10.83 -29.23
CA ASP A 299 3.79 10.63 -30.69
C ASP A 299 4.28 11.91 -31.41
N PRO A 300 5.47 11.88 -32.04
CA PRO A 300 6.43 10.78 -32.08
C PRO A 300 7.05 10.48 -30.71
N PRO A 301 7.56 9.26 -30.46
CA PRO A 301 8.12 8.87 -29.16
C PRO A 301 9.34 9.69 -28.71
N PHE A 302 10.05 10.29 -29.66
CA PHE A 302 11.20 11.17 -29.41
C PHE A 302 11.13 12.43 -30.24
N PRO A 303 11.80 13.53 -29.82
CA PRO A 303 11.80 14.79 -30.57
C PRO A 303 12.17 14.58 -32.04
N ALA A 304 11.28 15.06 -32.92
CA ALA A 304 11.50 15.02 -34.35
C ALA A 304 12.55 16.06 -34.77
N PHE A 305 13.43 15.65 -35.68
CA PHE A 305 14.40 16.54 -36.29
C PHE A 305 13.82 17.25 -37.51
N THR A 306 14.28 18.46 -37.79
CA THR A 306 13.99 19.08 -39.09
C THR A 306 14.58 18.24 -40.23
N PRO A 307 14.13 18.37 -41.49
CA PRO A 307 14.69 17.59 -42.59
C PRO A 307 16.22 17.67 -42.71
N ASP A 308 16.81 18.83 -42.48
CA ASP A 308 18.28 19.02 -42.52
C ASP A 308 18.98 18.37 -41.31
N GLN A 309 18.35 18.43 -40.14
CA GLN A 309 18.84 17.76 -38.93
C GLN A 309 18.72 16.23 -39.03
N GLN A 310 17.69 15.72 -39.70
CA GLN A 310 17.49 14.29 -39.93
C GLN A 310 18.65 13.70 -40.75
N VAL A 311 19.18 14.44 -41.73
CA VAL A 311 20.37 14.01 -42.49
C VAL A 311 21.59 13.85 -41.57
N VAL A 312 21.76 14.72 -40.58
CA VAL A 312 22.83 14.59 -39.57
C VAL A 312 22.59 13.37 -38.69
N TYR A 313 21.37 13.15 -38.23
CA TYR A 313 21.02 11.98 -37.42
C TYR A 313 21.29 10.65 -38.17
N ASP A 314 20.85 10.55 -39.43
CA ASP A 314 21.08 9.36 -40.26
C ASP A 314 22.58 9.15 -40.52
N TRP A 315 23.34 10.25 -40.70
CA TRP A 315 24.79 10.19 -40.81
C TRP A 315 25.46 9.67 -39.53
N ILE A 316 25.04 10.16 -38.34
CA ILE A 316 25.53 9.67 -37.04
C ILE A 316 25.28 8.17 -36.93
N ASN A 317 24.05 7.70 -37.19
CA ASN A 317 23.70 6.28 -37.16
C ASN A 317 24.64 5.45 -38.06
N SER A 318 24.92 5.91 -39.28
CA SER A 318 25.82 5.21 -40.21
C SER A 318 27.28 5.14 -39.72
N LYS A 319 27.75 6.18 -39.01
CA LYS A 319 29.11 6.21 -38.44
C LYS A 319 29.21 5.28 -37.25
N LEU A 320 28.24 5.34 -36.34
CA LEU A 320 28.18 4.45 -35.18
C LEU A 320 28.05 2.98 -35.61
N ALA A 321 27.22 2.68 -36.62
CA ALA A 321 27.12 1.36 -37.25
C ALA A 321 28.48 0.82 -37.70
N ALA A 322 29.25 1.63 -38.43
CA ALA A 322 30.58 1.25 -38.94
C ALA A 322 31.61 1.10 -37.82
N MET A 323 31.59 1.97 -36.81
CA MET A 323 32.50 1.93 -35.66
C MET A 323 32.27 0.69 -34.78
N ASN A 324 31.01 0.28 -34.63
CA ASN A 324 30.60 -0.80 -33.73
C ASN A 324 30.37 -2.15 -34.45
N ASN A 325 30.73 -2.27 -35.73
CA ASN A 325 30.49 -3.46 -36.56
C ASN A 325 29.02 -3.94 -36.55
N GLN A 326 28.08 -3.00 -36.51
CA GLN A 326 26.64 -3.28 -36.53
C GLN A 326 26.01 -2.75 -37.83
N PRO A 327 25.65 -3.64 -38.79
CA PRO A 327 25.23 -3.22 -40.14
C PRO A 327 23.91 -2.44 -40.19
N HIS A 328 23.08 -2.51 -39.15
CA HIS A 328 21.81 -1.80 -39.03
C HIS A 328 21.66 -1.24 -37.61
N LEU A 329 22.30 -0.09 -37.36
CA LEU A 329 22.19 0.61 -36.07
C LEU A 329 21.28 1.82 -36.22
N ILE A 330 20.22 1.85 -35.42
CA ILE A 330 19.43 3.05 -35.14
C ILE A 330 19.64 3.38 -33.67
N LEU A 331 20.22 4.55 -33.39
CA LEU A 331 20.67 4.89 -32.04
C LEU A 331 19.55 4.86 -31.00
N ARG A 332 18.35 5.36 -31.36
CA ARG A 332 17.18 5.37 -30.46
C ARG A 332 16.63 3.97 -30.18
N GLU A 333 16.84 3.00 -31.07
CA GLU A 333 16.51 1.59 -30.83
C GLU A 333 17.50 0.91 -29.88
N GLN A 334 18.62 1.57 -29.54
CA GLN A 334 19.60 1.04 -28.61
C GLN A 334 19.32 1.43 -27.16
N TYR A 335 18.37 2.31 -26.86
CA TYR A 335 18.19 2.88 -25.52
C TYR A 335 17.78 1.88 -24.44
N THR A 336 17.22 0.74 -24.84
CA THR A 336 16.91 -0.40 -23.96
C THR A 336 18.11 -1.29 -23.67
N ASN A 337 19.29 -1.00 -24.25
CA ASN A 337 20.53 -1.69 -23.89
C ASN A 337 21.15 -1.07 -22.65
N GLY A 338 21.95 -1.86 -21.93
CA GLY A 338 22.57 -1.45 -20.67
C GLY A 338 23.42 -0.18 -20.74
N ALA A 339 23.49 0.53 -19.60
CA ALA A 339 24.15 1.82 -19.42
C ALA A 339 25.57 1.91 -20.02
N SER A 340 26.41 0.90 -19.83
CA SER A 340 27.79 0.89 -20.36
C SER A 340 27.84 0.92 -21.89
N THR A 341 26.89 0.27 -22.56
CA THR A 341 26.77 0.30 -24.02
C THR A 341 26.36 1.68 -24.50
N LEU A 342 25.41 2.32 -23.81
CA LEU A 342 24.94 3.68 -24.12
C LEU A 342 26.03 4.73 -23.92
N ASP A 343 26.82 4.61 -22.85
CA ASP A 343 27.97 5.48 -22.62
C ASP A 343 29.05 5.30 -23.69
N GLY A 344 29.25 4.08 -24.21
CA GLY A 344 30.08 3.82 -25.37
C GLY A 344 29.59 4.58 -26.61
N TYR A 345 28.32 4.42 -26.99
CA TYR A 345 27.75 5.16 -28.12
C TYR A 345 27.83 6.69 -27.95
N ARG A 346 27.63 7.18 -26.72
CA ARG A 346 27.76 8.61 -26.40
C ARG A 346 29.19 9.10 -26.61
N GLN A 347 30.19 8.35 -26.17
CA GLN A 347 31.60 8.69 -26.37
C GLN A 347 31.98 8.67 -27.86
N ASP A 348 31.57 7.63 -28.59
CA ASP A 348 31.81 7.51 -30.03
C ASP A 348 31.19 8.69 -30.80
N MET A 349 29.92 9.01 -30.50
CA MET A 349 29.19 10.13 -31.10
C MET A 349 29.88 11.48 -30.84
N LEU A 350 30.31 11.73 -29.59
CA LEU A 350 31.03 12.96 -29.24
C LEU A 350 32.42 13.05 -29.87
N GLY A 351 33.01 11.93 -30.27
CA GLY A 351 34.30 11.86 -30.97
C GLY A 351 34.23 12.05 -32.49
N LEU A 352 33.02 12.15 -33.08
CA LEU A 352 32.86 12.34 -34.53
C LEU A 352 33.28 13.75 -34.99
N ASP A 353 33.77 13.84 -36.22
CA ASP A 353 34.07 15.11 -36.89
C ASP A 353 32.85 15.60 -37.69
N TYR A 354 32.23 16.68 -37.20
CA TYR A 354 31.03 17.29 -37.78
C TYR A 354 31.32 18.40 -38.79
N SER A 355 32.58 18.60 -39.20
CA SER A 355 32.99 19.68 -40.12
C SER A 355 32.28 19.67 -41.49
N ALA A 356 31.64 18.55 -41.85
CA ALA A 356 30.83 18.43 -43.07
C ALA A 356 29.45 19.11 -42.97
N PHE A 357 29.04 19.60 -41.80
CA PHE A 357 27.73 20.18 -41.54
C PHE A 357 27.84 21.58 -40.92
N GLU A 358 26.87 22.45 -41.21
CA GLU A 358 26.77 23.77 -40.58
C GLU A 358 26.49 23.63 -39.07
N PRO A 359 27.15 24.41 -38.18
CA PRO A 359 26.96 24.33 -36.73
C PRO A 359 25.50 24.45 -36.26
N GLN A 360 24.70 25.26 -36.97
CA GLN A 360 23.28 25.45 -36.65
C GLN A 360 22.41 24.22 -36.92
N VAL A 361 22.91 23.27 -37.73
CA VAL A 361 22.20 22.04 -38.10
C VAL A 361 22.63 20.87 -37.22
N TRP A 362 23.95 20.65 -37.04
CA TRP A 362 24.42 19.47 -36.31
C TRP A 362 24.38 19.64 -34.78
N GLN A 363 24.64 20.83 -34.24
CA GLN A 363 24.75 21.05 -32.81
C GLN A 363 23.45 20.71 -32.06
N PRO A 364 22.25 21.12 -32.51
CA PRO A 364 21.01 20.74 -31.84
C PRO A 364 20.75 19.22 -31.84
N VAL A 365 21.17 18.52 -32.90
CA VAL A 365 21.04 17.06 -32.98
C VAL A 365 21.94 16.40 -31.95
N VAL A 366 23.22 16.78 -31.90
CA VAL A 366 24.18 16.21 -30.95
C VAL A 366 23.81 16.55 -29.50
N ASP A 367 23.34 17.76 -29.23
CA ASP A 367 22.91 18.17 -27.89
C ASP A 367 21.69 17.34 -27.43
N GLN A 368 20.71 17.15 -28.32
CA GLN A 368 19.53 16.33 -28.04
C GLN A 368 19.90 14.86 -27.82
N LEU A 369 20.69 14.25 -28.70
CA LEU A 369 21.12 12.84 -28.55
C LEU A 369 22.01 12.63 -27.33
N LYS A 370 22.85 13.60 -26.97
CA LYS A 370 23.65 13.56 -25.75
C LYS A 370 22.76 13.52 -24.51
N LEU A 371 21.70 14.34 -24.49
CA LEU A 371 20.73 14.35 -23.41
C LEU A 371 19.97 13.02 -23.36
N GLU A 372 19.48 12.53 -24.51
CA GLU A 372 18.79 11.25 -24.64
C GLU A 372 19.64 10.07 -24.13
N LEU A 373 20.89 9.95 -24.58
CA LEU A 373 21.81 8.89 -24.13
C LEU A 373 22.16 8.98 -22.64
N SER A 374 22.31 10.21 -22.12
CA SER A 374 22.60 10.40 -20.69
C SER A 374 21.40 10.01 -19.83
N ALA A 375 20.19 10.35 -20.28
CA ALA A 375 18.95 9.97 -19.63
C ALA A 375 18.72 8.46 -19.67
N ALA A 376 18.87 7.84 -20.85
CA ALA A 376 18.72 6.39 -21.02
C ALA A 376 19.75 5.60 -20.18
N SER A 377 21.01 6.06 -20.14
CA SER A 377 22.05 5.44 -19.30
C SER A 377 21.72 5.54 -17.79
N ALA A 378 21.21 6.69 -17.35
CA ALA A 378 20.80 6.90 -15.96
C ALA A 378 19.61 6.02 -15.56
N VAL A 379 18.58 5.92 -16.42
CA VAL A 379 17.43 5.03 -16.20
C VAL A 379 17.84 3.57 -16.15
N ASN A 380 18.65 3.10 -17.11
CA ASN A 380 19.22 1.74 -17.07
C ASN A 380 19.96 1.48 -15.75
N SER A 381 20.73 2.46 -15.27
CA SER A 381 21.47 2.33 -14.01
C SER A 381 20.55 2.23 -12.79
N LEU A 382 19.47 3.02 -12.73
CA LEU A 382 18.46 2.95 -11.68
C LEU A 382 17.79 1.57 -11.62
N PHE A 383 17.30 1.07 -12.76
CA PHE A 383 16.61 -0.21 -12.84
C PHE A 383 17.55 -1.41 -12.65
N ALA A 384 18.84 -1.28 -13.03
CA ALA A 384 19.87 -2.25 -12.67
C ALA A 384 20.11 -2.30 -11.14
N CYS A 385 20.11 -1.15 -10.46
CA CYS A 385 20.20 -1.10 -9.01
C CYS A 385 19.01 -1.78 -8.34
N TYR A 386 17.78 -1.49 -8.80
CA TYR A 386 16.58 -2.17 -8.31
C TYR A 386 16.62 -3.68 -8.59
N SER A 387 17.00 -4.11 -9.80
CA SER A 387 17.09 -5.53 -10.14
C SER A 387 18.07 -6.27 -9.23
N SER A 388 19.21 -5.63 -8.91
CA SER A 388 20.18 -6.15 -7.94
C SER A 388 19.61 -6.23 -6.52
N PHE A 389 18.93 -5.16 -6.06
CA PHE A 389 18.22 -5.13 -4.77
C PHE A 389 17.18 -6.25 -4.66
N HIS A 390 16.32 -6.38 -5.67
CA HIS A 390 15.24 -7.35 -5.74
C HIS A 390 15.77 -8.78 -5.74
N THR A 391 16.79 -9.06 -6.55
CA THR A 391 17.38 -10.41 -6.66
C THR A 391 17.96 -10.86 -5.32
N GLN A 392 18.76 -10.00 -4.68
CA GLN A 392 19.37 -10.29 -3.39
C GLN A 392 18.35 -10.41 -2.25
N LEU A 393 17.26 -9.63 -2.29
CA LEU A 393 16.24 -9.63 -1.24
C LEU A 393 15.20 -10.74 -1.39
N PHE A 394 14.81 -11.10 -2.60
CA PHE A 394 13.68 -12.00 -2.83
C PHE A 394 14.10 -13.28 -3.56
N VAL A 395 14.69 -13.16 -4.75
CA VAL A 395 14.92 -14.31 -5.66
C VAL A 395 15.86 -15.35 -5.05
N ASP A 396 16.87 -14.92 -4.30
CA ASP A 396 17.84 -15.81 -3.67
C ASP A 396 17.41 -16.32 -2.27
N GLN A 397 16.21 -15.99 -1.80
CA GLN A 397 15.78 -16.24 -0.41
C GLN A 397 14.93 -17.50 -0.17
N GLY A 398 14.79 -18.39 -1.16
CA GLY A 398 14.13 -19.69 -0.93
C GLY A 398 14.82 -20.51 0.18
N ALA A 399 16.16 -20.42 0.26
CA ALA A 399 16.94 -21.04 1.34
C ALA A 399 16.66 -20.39 2.70
N LEU A 400 16.54 -19.06 2.75
CA LEU A 400 16.20 -18.35 3.99
C LEU A 400 14.78 -18.66 4.46
N LEU A 401 13.80 -18.75 3.57
CA LEU A 401 12.44 -19.17 3.95
C LEU A 401 12.46 -20.57 4.56
N SER A 402 13.23 -21.49 3.97
CA SER A 402 13.40 -22.84 4.50
C SER A 402 14.09 -22.84 5.88
N GLU A 403 15.10 -21.99 6.09
CA GLU A 403 15.78 -21.82 7.38
C GLU A 403 14.80 -21.30 8.44
N LEU A 404 14.07 -20.21 8.14
CA LEU A 404 13.07 -19.64 9.05
C LEU A 404 11.94 -20.62 9.36
N GLY A 405 11.53 -21.42 8.38
CA GLY A 405 10.57 -22.49 8.58
C GLY A 405 11.07 -23.57 9.52
N GLN A 406 12.31 -24.03 9.37
CA GLN A 406 12.93 -24.98 10.29
C GLN A 406 13.08 -24.40 11.70
N ASP A 407 13.50 -23.14 11.82
CA ASP A 407 13.57 -22.42 13.11
C ASP A 407 12.18 -22.35 13.77
N ALA A 408 11.13 -22.13 12.97
CA ALA A 408 9.73 -22.15 13.42
C ALA A 408 9.17 -23.58 13.62
N GLY A 409 9.99 -24.61 13.40
CA GLY A 409 9.66 -26.02 13.64
C GLY A 409 8.92 -26.72 12.50
N PHE A 410 8.89 -26.16 11.29
CA PHE A 410 8.31 -26.83 10.12
C PHE A 410 9.32 -27.82 9.51
N GLU A 411 8.78 -28.89 8.92
CA GLU A 411 9.55 -29.91 8.22
C GLU A 411 9.32 -29.83 6.69
N ASP A 412 10.23 -30.40 5.91
CA ASP A 412 10.08 -30.49 4.46
C ASP A 412 8.81 -31.30 4.11
N GLY A 413 7.91 -30.69 3.33
CA GLY A 413 6.64 -31.31 2.95
C GLY A 413 5.51 -31.16 3.98
N ASP A 414 5.69 -30.34 5.01
CA ASP A 414 4.62 -30.04 5.97
C ASP A 414 3.37 -29.47 5.27
N SER A 415 2.22 -30.08 5.58
CA SER A 415 0.91 -29.75 5.02
C SER A 415 0.14 -28.70 5.82
N THR A 416 0.73 -28.15 6.89
CA THR A 416 0.14 -27.10 7.71
C THR A 416 -0.18 -25.90 6.84
N ASN A 417 -1.43 -25.45 6.89
CA ASN A 417 -1.89 -24.32 6.09
C ASN A 417 -1.36 -23.01 6.68
N ILE A 418 -0.60 -22.29 5.88
CA ILE A 418 -0.08 -20.95 6.18
C ILE A 418 -0.96 -19.93 5.45
N GLY A 419 -1.54 -19.01 6.22
CA GLY A 419 -2.30 -17.87 5.69
C GLY A 419 -1.44 -16.61 5.70
N GLY A 420 -1.61 -15.75 4.70
CA GLY A 420 -0.87 -14.49 4.62
C GLY A 420 -1.43 -13.51 3.61
N ILE A 421 -0.79 -12.32 3.57
CA ILE A 421 -1.06 -11.25 2.61
C ILE A 421 0.29 -10.90 1.98
N ILE A 422 0.43 -11.04 0.67
CA ILE A 422 1.71 -10.78 0.01
C ILE A 422 2.10 -9.29 0.14
N LEU A 423 1.12 -8.39 0.04
CA LEU A 423 1.35 -6.97 0.26
C LEU A 423 1.83 -6.65 1.67
N ALA A 424 1.53 -7.47 2.68
CA ALA A 424 2.09 -7.27 4.02
C ALA A 424 3.60 -7.56 4.05
N VAL A 425 4.08 -8.57 3.31
CA VAL A 425 5.51 -8.84 3.16
C VAL A 425 6.23 -7.67 2.51
N LEU A 426 5.69 -7.16 1.41
CA LEU A 426 6.26 -6.02 0.70
C LEU A 426 6.18 -4.73 1.53
N SER A 427 5.09 -4.53 2.27
CA SER A 427 4.91 -3.41 3.20
C SER A 427 5.89 -3.47 4.37
N GLY A 428 6.15 -4.67 4.91
CA GLY A 428 7.15 -4.88 5.96
C GLY A 428 8.56 -4.51 5.49
N VAL A 429 8.91 -4.87 4.25
CA VAL A 429 10.17 -4.46 3.60
C VAL A 429 10.25 -2.92 3.48
N ILE A 430 9.20 -2.27 2.97
CA ILE A 430 9.16 -0.81 2.85
C ILE A 430 9.30 -0.16 4.23
N TYR A 431 8.57 -0.68 5.21
CA TYR A 431 8.63 -0.21 6.59
C TYR A 431 10.06 -0.26 7.14
N THR A 432 10.75 -1.40 7.08
CA THR A 432 12.09 -1.51 7.69
C THR A 432 13.15 -0.72 6.92
N VAL A 433 13.01 -0.58 5.61
CA VAL A 433 13.86 0.32 4.81
C VAL A 433 13.66 1.78 5.24
N LEU A 434 12.41 2.23 5.41
CA LEU A 434 12.09 3.59 5.87
C LEU A 434 12.52 3.86 7.32
N SER A 435 12.54 2.83 8.16
CA SER A 435 12.95 2.93 9.56
C SER A 435 14.47 2.76 9.76
N ALA A 436 15.24 2.46 8.72
CA ALA A 436 16.68 2.23 8.83
C ALA A 436 17.49 3.53 9.01
N GLU A 437 18.68 3.41 9.59
CA GLU A 437 19.61 4.54 9.66
C GLU A 437 20.07 4.94 8.25
N THR A 438 19.81 6.19 7.89
CA THR A 438 20.33 6.81 6.66
C THR A 438 21.81 7.16 6.87
N MET A 439 22.75 6.61 6.10
CA MET A 439 24.16 7.01 6.21
C MET A 439 24.51 8.20 5.29
N GLU A 440 25.11 9.21 5.94
CA GLU A 440 25.88 10.40 5.49
C GLU A 440 25.15 11.58 4.80
N GLY A 441 24.77 12.58 5.60
CA GLY A 441 24.35 13.92 5.15
C GLY A 441 22.85 14.07 4.87
N ASP A 442 22.50 15.00 3.98
CA ASP A 442 21.11 15.39 3.67
C ASP A 442 20.35 14.41 2.73
N ILE A 443 20.87 13.19 2.50
CA ILE A 443 20.38 12.30 1.42
C ILE A 443 19.79 11.02 2.01
N ASN A 444 18.50 10.82 1.81
CA ASN A 444 17.82 9.61 2.22
C ASN A 444 17.90 8.54 1.11
N TYR A 445 19.06 7.88 0.98
CA TYR A 445 19.24 6.80 -0.01
C TYR A 445 18.26 5.63 0.20
N PHE A 446 17.75 5.43 1.41
CA PHE A 446 16.80 4.35 1.69
C PHE A 446 15.39 4.70 1.20
N ALA A 447 15.02 5.99 1.19
CA ALA A 447 13.76 6.45 0.64
C ALA A 447 13.62 6.17 -0.86
N VAL A 448 14.71 6.19 -1.65
CA VAL A 448 14.60 5.84 -3.08
C VAL A 448 14.19 4.38 -3.29
N ALA A 449 14.70 3.46 -2.46
CA ALA A 449 14.28 2.06 -2.53
C ALA A 449 12.80 1.90 -2.21
N ALA A 450 12.30 2.61 -1.20
CA ALA A 450 10.87 2.65 -0.88
C ALA A 450 10.04 3.31 -2.00
N ASN A 451 10.51 4.42 -2.58
CA ASN A 451 9.85 5.14 -3.68
C ASN A 451 9.69 4.23 -4.90
N VAL A 452 10.77 3.57 -5.31
CA VAL A 452 10.81 2.64 -6.44
C VAL A 452 9.92 1.45 -6.15
N LEU A 453 10.12 0.76 -5.01
CA LEU A 453 9.40 -0.46 -4.66
C LEU A 453 7.88 -0.23 -4.55
N GLN A 454 7.46 0.82 -3.82
CA GLN A 454 6.03 1.14 -3.70
C GLN A 454 5.41 1.46 -5.06
N SER A 455 6.13 2.18 -5.94
CA SER A 455 5.58 2.49 -7.26
C SER A 455 5.39 1.22 -8.09
N GLY A 456 6.37 0.31 -8.08
CA GLY A 456 6.23 -0.96 -8.78
C GLY A 456 5.09 -1.82 -8.24
N ILE A 457 4.85 -1.80 -6.93
CA ILE A 457 3.68 -2.47 -6.32
C ILE A 457 2.39 -1.86 -6.84
N ASN A 458 2.29 -0.52 -6.82
CA ASN A 458 1.10 0.19 -7.30
C ASN A 458 0.80 -0.14 -8.76
N VAL A 459 1.83 -0.09 -9.63
CA VAL A 459 1.70 -0.44 -11.06
C VAL A 459 1.33 -1.93 -11.23
N ALA A 460 1.96 -2.84 -10.49
CA ALA A 460 1.69 -4.28 -10.59
C ALA A 460 0.27 -4.65 -10.17
N VAL A 461 -0.22 -4.03 -9.08
CA VAL A 461 -1.58 -4.21 -8.57
C VAL A 461 -2.61 -3.56 -9.51
N ALA A 462 -2.32 -2.36 -10.04
CA ALA A 462 -3.20 -1.67 -10.98
C ALA A 462 -3.35 -2.41 -12.32
N ALA A 463 -2.28 -3.05 -12.80
CA ALA A 463 -2.32 -3.91 -13.98
C ALA A 463 -3.16 -5.18 -13.78
N GLN A 464 -3.52 -5.52 -12.53
CA GLN A 464 -4.20 -6.78 -12.16
C GLN A 464 -3.50 -8.00 -12.75
N SER A 465 -2.16 -7.99 -12.77
CA SER A 465 -1.39 -9.18 -13.09
C SER A 465 -1.75 -10.28 -12.08
N SER A 466 -2.08 -11.49 -12.53
CA SER A 466 -2.46 -12.60 -11.63
C SER A 466 -1.36 -12.96 -10.62
N SER A 467 -0.14 -12.46 -10.82
CA SER A 467 1.03 -12.70 -9.98
C SER A 467 1.12 -11.81 -8.74
N VAL A 468 0.60 -10.56 -8.75
CA VAL A 468 0.70 -9.65 -7.60
C VAL A 468 -0.70 -9.30 -7.10
N SER A 469 -1.18 -10.05 -6.11
CA SER A 469 -2.53 -9.90 -5.58
C SER A 469 -2.55 -9.18 -4.23
N PRO A 470 -3.49 -8.23 -4.03
CA PRO A 470 -3.76 -7.67 -2.72
C PRO A 470 -4.54 -8.64 -1.81
N SER A 471 -5.07 -9.74 -2.34
CA SER A 471 -5.94 -10.65 -1.56
C SER A 471 -5.16 -11.57 -0.61
N LEU A 472 -5.88 -12.08 0.40
CA LEU A 472 -5.42 -13.16 1.25
C LEU A 472 -5.08 -14.41 0.42
N PHE A 473 -4.03 -15.11 0.80
CA PHE A 473 -3.74 -16.46 0.34
C PHE A 473 -3.72 -17.44 1.51
N GLN A 474 -3.95 -18.71 1.21
CA GLN A 474 -3.74 -19.81 2.14
C GLN A 474 -3.19 -21.01 1.35
N VAL A 475 -2.01 -21.47 1.73
CA VAL A 475 -1.30 -22.58 1.06
C VAL A 475 -0.65 -23.49 2.11
N ALA A 476 -0.35 -24.73 1.76
CA ALA A 476 0.49 -25.56 2.62
C ALA A 476 1.89 -24.93 2.78
N TYR A 477 2.55 -25.13 3.92
CA TYR A 477 3.92 -24.66 4.13
C TYR A 477 4.86 -25.09 2.99
N ALA A 478 4.73 -26.34 2.52
CA ALA A 478 5.49 -26.86 1.38
C ALA A 478 5.33 -26.04 0.07
N ASP A 479 4.21 -25.35 -0.10
CA ASP A 479 3.88 -24.54 -1.28
C ASP A 479 4.11 -23.04 -1.05
N LEU A 480 4.45 -22.62 0.17
CA LEU A 480 4.59 -21.20 0.56
C LEU A 480 5.63 -20.48 -0.30
N TRP A 481 6.78 -21.11 -0.55
CA TRP A 481 7.80 -20.52 -1.42
C TRP A 481 7.26 -20.26 -2.82
N GLY A 482 6.56 -21.23 -3.42
CA GLY A 482 5.99 -21.09 -4.76
C GLY A 482 4.98 -19.95 -4.85
N GLN A 483 4.16 -19.78 -3.81
CA GLN A 483 3.22 -18.67 -3.71
C GLN A 483 3.92 -17.31 -3.65
N LEU A 484 5.00 -17.19 -2.86
CA LEU A 484 5.75 -15.95 -2.72
C LEU A 484 6.61 -15.64 -3.95
N SER A 485 7.31 -16.64 -4.50
CA SER A 485 8.25 -16.47 -5.62
C SER A 485 7.55 -16.00 -6.89
N VAL A 486 6.35 -16.53 -7.19
CA VAL A 486 5.53 -16.07 -8.32
C VAL A 486 5.23 -14.57 -8.22
N THR A 487 5.01 -14.07 -7.00
CA THR A 487 4.78 -12.64 -6.79
C THR A 487 6.05 -11.83 -7.00
N PHE A 488 7.17 -12.30 -6.47
CA PHE A 488 8.46 -11.60 -6.62
C PHE A 488 8.88 -11.53 -8.09
N GLU A 489 8.76 -12.63 -8.83
CA GLU A 489 9.00 -12.67 -10.27
C GLU A 489 8.05 -11.74 -11.05
N GLY A 490 6.76 -11.74 -10.70
CA GLY A 490 5.77 -10.84 -11.29
C GLY A 490 6.08 -9.36 -11.06
N LEU A 491 6.55 -9.03 -9.86
CA LEU A 491 7.00 -7.68 -9.52
C LEU A 491 8.24 -7.31 -10.35
N LEU A 492 9.26 -8.16 -10.43
CA LEU A 492 10.45 -7.91 -11.25
C LEU A 492 10.11 -7.73 -12.74
N SER A 493 9.19 -8.54 -13.27
CA SER A 493 8.67 -8.40 -14.63
C SER A 493 7.94 -7.07 -14.86
N THR A 494 7.22 -6.58 -13.84
CA THR A 494 6.57 -5.26 -13.89
C THR A 494 7.62 -4.16 -14.03
N PHE A 495 8.71 -4.22 -13.27
CA PHE A 495 9.80 -3.25 -13.38
C PHE A 495 10.49 -3.28 -14.74
N GLY A 496 10.71 -4.46 -15.34
CA GLY A 496 11.23 -4.55 -16.71
C GLY A 496 10.30 -3.89 -17.75
N SER A 497 8.99 -4.01 -17.55
CA SER A 497 8.00 -3.34 -18.42
C SER A 497 8.00 -1.82 -18.22
N MET A 498 8.10 -1.36 -16.96
CA MET A 498 8.24 0.07 -16.64
C MET A 498 9.50 0.68 -17.24
N GLU A 499 10.64 0.01 -17.08
CA GLU A 499 11.92 0.42 -17.66
C GLU A 499 11.81 0.61 -19.17
N ASN A 500 11.25 -0.38 -19.87
CA ASN A 500 11.08 -0.31 -21.32
C ASN A 500 10.13 0.84 -21.73
N ALA A 501 9.02 1.03 -21.02
CA ALA A 501 8.10 2.13 -21.29
C ALA A 501 8.75 3.51 -21.11
N ILE A 502 9.62 3.66 -20.10
CA ILE A 502 10.36 4.90 -19.87
C ILE A 502 11.43 5.09 -20.94
N LEU A 503 12.21 4.05 -21.28
CA LEU A 503 13.32 4.14 -22.23
C LEU A 503 12.89 4.36 -23.68
N THR A 504 11.62 4.07 -24.01
CA THR A 504 11.07 4.20 -25.36
C THR A 504 10.20 5.45 -25.56
N ASP A 505 10.06 6.30 -24.53
CA ASP A 505 9.22 7.51 -24.57
C ASP A 505 9.97 8.70 -23.95
N TRP A 506 10.25 9.72 -24.76
CA TRP A 506 11.05 10.87 -24.33
C TRP A 506 10.45 11.62 -23.15
N ALA A 507 9.12 11.80 -23.10
CA ALA A 507 8.49 12.54 -22.01
C ALA A 507 8.67 11.80 -20.67
N LYS A 508 8.53 10.47 -20.68
CA LYS A 508 8.78 9.64 -19.51
C LYS A 508 10.26 9.64 -19.13
N LEU A 509 11.13 9.50 -20.13
CA LEU A 509 12.58 9.45 -19.96
C LEU A 509 13.15 10.74 -19.34
N GLU A 510 12.74 11.90 -19.85
CA GLU A 510 13.22 13.21 -19.43
C GLU A 510 12.81 13.52 -17.97
N VAL A 511 11.56 13.24 -17.61
CA VAL A 511 11.07 13.42 -16.23
C VAL A 511 11.78 12.47 -15.27
N THR A 512 11.93 11.19 -15.65
CA THR A 512 12.65 10.20 -14.83
C THR A 512 14.11 10.62 -14.62
N TYR A 513 14.78 11.08 -15.67
CA TYR A 513 16.17 11.53 -15.60
C TYR A 513 16.36 12.71 -14.63
N THR A 514 15.41 13.66 -14.64
CA THR A 514 15.41 14.78 -13.70
C THR A 514 15.27 14.31 -12.25
N LEU A 515 14.39 13.34 -11.99
CA LEU A 515 14.21 12.77 -10.66
C LEU A 515 15.42 11.94 -10.20
N ILE A 516 16.08 11.22 -11.11
CA ILE A 516 17.33 10.48 -10.80
C ILE A 516 18.43 11.44 -10.34
N ALA A 517 18.46 12.67 -10.85
CA ALA A 517 19.41 13.69 -10.40
C ALA A 517 19.03 14.32 -9.03
N SER A 518 17.77 14.18 -8.60
CA SER A 518 17.25 14.76 -7.35
C SER A 518 17.59 13.89 -6.15
N LYS A 519 18.16 14.53 -5.12
CA LYS A 519 18.43 13.95 -3.79
C LYS A 519 17.35 14.26 -2.76
N ALA A 520 16.30 14.97 -3.17
CA ALA A 520 15.16 15.28 -2.32
C ALA A 520 14.35 14.00 -2.01
N PRO A 521 13.45 14.01 -1.02
CA PRO A 521 12.68 12.83 -0.61
C PRO A 521 11.81 12.20 -1.71
N ASP A 522 11.45 13.01 -2.70
CA ASP A 522 10.71 12.65 -3.92
C ASP A 522 11.60 12.19 -5.09
N GLY A 523 12.92 12.23 -4.91
CA GLY A 523 13.90 11.86 -5.91
C GLY A 523 14.00 10.36 -6.17
N LEU A 524 14.69 10.06 -7.28
CA LEU A 524 15.06 8.72 -7.72
C LEU A 524 16.58 8.50 -7.71
N PHE A 525 17.34 9.34 -6.99
CA PHE A 525 18.77 9.17 -6.86
C PHE A 525 19.12 7.88 -6.10
N TRP A 526 19.57 6.86 -6.84
CA TRP A 526 20.04 5.60 -6.26
C TRP A 526 21.57 5.50 -6.30
N ASN A 527 22.20 5.44 -5.12
CA ASN A 527 23.62 5.15 -5.00
C ASN A 527 23.86 3.64 -5.10
N SER A 528 24.44 3.18 -6.21
CA SER A 528 24.69 1.74 -6.44
C SER A 528 25.59 1.09 -5.39
N GLY A 529 26.46 1.87 -4.72
CA GLY A 529 27.29 1.39 -3.62
C GLY A 529 26.51 1.06 -2.34
N GLU A 530 25.31 1.61 -2.17
CA GLU A 530 24.48 1.42 -0.98
C GLU A 530 23.45 0.31 -1.12
N THR A 531 23.32 -0.31 -2.31
CA THR A 531 22.33 -1.37 -2.57
C THR A 531 22.42 -2.51 -1.54
N GLY A 532 23.61 -2.94 -1.15
CA GLY A 532 23.79 -3.99 -0.14
C GLY A 532 23.31 -3.59 1.26
N ASN A 533 23.49 -2.32 1.65
CA ASN A 533 22.99 -1.79 2.92
C ASN A 533 21.45 -1.69 2.91
N MET A 534 20.87 -1.29 1.78
CA MET A 534 19.41 -1.29 1.58
C MET A 534 18.83 -2.70 1.66
N VAL A 535 19.48 -3.70 1.04
CA VAL A 535 19.07 -5.10 1.15
C VAL A 535 19.14 -5.57 2.61
N THR A 536 20.18 -5.20 3.34
CA THR A 536 20.33 -5.56 4.76
C THR A 536 19.18 -4.98 5.60
N ALA A 537 18.85 -3.70 5.40
CA ALA A 537 17.71 -3.05 6.06
C ALA A 537 16.36 -3.68 5.70
N ALA A 538 16.15 -3.97 4.41
CA ALA A 538 14.95 -4.61 3.89
C ALA A 538 14.75 -6.03 4.41
N LYS A 539 15.85 -6.76 4.63
CA LYS A 539 15.81 -8.16 5.09
C LYS A 539 15.10 -8.30 6.43
N HIS A 540 15.22 -7.32 7.32
CA HIS A 540 14.49 -7.32 8.59
C HIS A 540 12.97 -7.43 8.40
N GLY A 541 12.41 -6.64 7.47
CA GLY A 541 10.99 -6.62 7.16
C GLY A 541 10.52 -7.93 6.52
N TYR A 542 11.35 -8.52 5.65
CA TYR A 542 11.08 -9.84 5.07
C TYR A 542 11.02 -10.93 6.16
N VAL A 543 12.04 -11.00 7.03
CA VAL A 543 12.11 -12.00 8.11
C VAL A 543 10.91 -11.87 9.05
N LEU A 544 10.60 -10.66 9.51
CA LEU A 544 9.44 -10.43 10.40
C LEU A 544 8.13 -10.85 9.74
N SER A 545 7.90 -10.47 8.48
CA SER A 545 6.66 -10.81 7.77
C SER A 545 6.51 -12.31 7.56
N VAL A 546 7.61 -13.03 7.29
CA VAL A 546 7.61 -14.49 7.19
C VAL A 546 7.29 -15.12 8.56
N MET A 547 7.93 -14.66 9.64
CA MET A 547 7.68 -15.19 10.99
C MET A 547 6.25 -14.90 11.47
N GLN A 548 5.65 -13.79 11.06
CA GLN A 548 4.24 -13.45 11.31
C GLN A 548 3.26 -14.42 10.62
N MET A 549 3.67 -15.07 9.52
CA MET A 549 2.88 -16.12 8.87
C MET A 549 3.13 -17.49 9.52
N LEU A 550 4.39 -17.81 9.84
CA LEU A 550 4.80 -19.13 10.30
C LEU A 550 4.43 -19.41 11.76
N LEU A 551 4.77 -18.50 12.69
CA LEU A 551 4.62 -18.78 14.12
C LEU A 551 3.15 -18.94 14.54
N PRO A 552 2.20 -18.08 14.12
CA PRO A 552 0.78 -18.26 14.46
C PRO A 552 0.13 -19.51 13.87
N ALA A 553 0.70 -20.09 12.80
CA ALA A 553 0.15 -21.30 12.19
C ALA A 553 0.43 -22.57 13.03
N LYS A 554 1.43 -22.53 13.92
CA LYS A 554 1.83 -23.69 14.74
C LYS A 554 1.66 -23.46 16.24
N PHE A 555 1.96 -22.24 16.69
CA PHE A 555 1.98 -21.85 18.09
C PHE A 555 0.81 -20.94 18.44
N GLN A 556 0.51 -20.86 19.74
CA GLN A 556 -0.47 -19.94 20.29
C GLN A 556 0.04 -19.29 21.57
N ILE A 557 -0.57 -18.16 21.95
CA ILE A 557 -0.26 -17.47 23.19
C ILE A 557 -1.18 -17.95 24.31
N TYR A 558 -0.59 -18.28 25.44
CA TYR A 558 -1.31 -18.58 26.66
C TYR A 558 -1.17 -17.39 27.60
N GLN A 559 -2.30 -16.91 28.14
CA GLN A 559 -2.35 -15.72 28.98
C GLN A 559 -3.10 -16.01 30.29
N TYR A 560 -2.58 -15.51 31.41
CA TYR A 560 -3.35 -15.39 32.65
C TYR A 560 -2.95 -14.15 33.44
N LEU A 561 -3.81 -13.77 34.39
CA LEU A 561 -3.59 -12.66 35.30
C LEU A 561 -3.09 -13.19 36.66
N ASP A 562 -2.08 -12.55 37.22
CA ASP A 562 -1.52 -12.90 38.52
C ASP A 562 -1.28 -11.64 39.38
N VAL A 563 -1.16 -11.82 40.69
CA VAL A 563 -0.95 -10.72 41.65
C VAL A 563 0.52 -10.34 41.83
N ASN A 564 1.42 -11.01 41.12
CA ASN A 564 2.87 -10.84 41.22
C ASN A 564 3.53 -10.93 39.84
N ASP A 565 4.73 -10.38 39.73
CA ASP A 565 5.56 -10.35 38.52
C ASP A 565 6.57 -11.50 38.43
N ASN A 566 6.44 -12.55 39.24
CA ASN A 566 7.37 -13.67 39.20
C ASN A 566 7.32 -14.40 37.85
N PRO A 567 8.47 -14.89 37.34
CA PRO A 567 8.51 -15.78 36.18
C PRO A 567 7.56 -16.98 36.29
N ILE A 568 7.10 -17.47 35.15
CA ILE A 568 6.23 -18.65 35.08
C ILE A 568 7.11 -19.91 35.26
N ASP A 569 6.80 -20.70 36.28
CA ASP A 569 7.54 -21.93 36.58
C ASP A 569 7.44 -22.94 35.43
N GLY A 570 8.59 -23.47 34.99
CA GLY A 570 8.66 -24.48 33.92
C GLY A 570 8.58 -23.93 32.50
N VAL A 571 8.37 -22.61 32.33
CA VAL A 571 8.43 -21.94 31.03
C VAL A 571 9.83 -21.32 30.84
N PRO A 572 10.50 -21.52 29.69
CA PRO A 572 11.77 -20.88 29.40
C PRO A 572 11.68 -19.35 29.45
N ALA A 573 12.78 -18.69 29.84
CA ALA A 573 12.81 -17.23 29.95
C ALA A 573 12.62 -16.53 28.59
N TYR A 574 13.07 -17.14 27.48
CA TYR A 574 12.91 -16.59 26.14
C TYR A 574 11.47 -16.68 25.61
N ALA A 575 10.67 -17.62 26.13
CA ALA A 575 9.33 -17.95 25.65
C ALA A 575 8.19 -17.29 26.45
N GLN A 576 8.52 -16.45 27.44
CA GLN A 576 7.54 -15.79 28.31
C GLN A 576 7.68 -14.28 28.31
N TYR A 577 6.58 -13.60 28.64
CA TYR A 577 6.54 -12.15 28.79
C TYR A 577 5.59 -11.76 29.92
N ILE A 578 5.96 -10.76 30.70
CA ILE A 578 5.20 -10.31 31.87
C ILE A 578 5.05 -8.80 31.78
N THR A 579 3.81 -8.32 31.90
CA THR A 579 3.49 -6.89 31.86
C THR A 579 2.57 -6.52 33.01
N ALA A 580 2.72 -5.30 33.53
CA ALA A 580 1.84 -4.79 34.56
C ALA A 580 0.47 -4.43 33.98
N ALA A 581 -0.59 -4.77 34.70
CA ALA A 581 -1.95 -4.32 34.44
C ALA A 581 -2.24 -3.01 35.20
N ILE A 582 -3.29 -2.29 34.78
CA ILE A 582 -3.67 -0.99 35.34
C ILE A 582 -4.08 -1.09 36.81
N ASP A 583 -4.63 -2.23 37.23
CA ASP A 583 -5.13 -2.48 38.59
C ASP A 583 -4.05 -2.99 39.57
N GLY A 584 -2.78 -3.03 39.15
CA GLY A 584 -1.66 -3.51 39.95
C GLY A 584 -1.46 -5.03 39.92
N THR A 585 -2.25 -5.76 39.13
CA THR A 585 -1.96 -7.16 38.77
C THR A 585 -0.98 -7.24 37.59
N TYR A 586 -0.62 -8.44 37.16
CA TYR A 586 0.32 -8.68 36.08
C TYR A 586 -0.24 -9.68 35.09
N PHE A 587 -0.23 -9.32 33.80
CA PHE A 587 -0.47 -10.29 32.73
C PHE A 587 0.80 -11.10 32.51
N LYS A 588 0.64 -12.42 32.51
CA LYS A 588 1.68 -13.39 32.24
C LYS A 588 1.35 -14.13 30.96
N TYR A 589 2.28 -14.07 30.01
CA TYR A 589 2.16 -14.65 28.68
C TYR A 589 3.23 -15.71 28.49
N TRP A 590 2.91 -16.74 27.72
CA TRP A 590 3.92 -17.56 27.08
C TRP A 590 3.45 -18.10 25.74
N ILE A 591 4.40 -18.38 24.86
CA ILE A 591 4.15 -19.02 23.57
C ILE A 591 4.44 -20.51 23.69
N ALA A 592 3.55 -21.35 23.18
CA ALA A 592 3.75 -22.79 23.10
C ALA A 592 2.90 -23.40 21.97
N ASP A 593 3.14 -24.67 21.68
CA ASP A 593 2.43 -25.42 20.65
C ASP A 593 0.90 -25.38 20.93
N SER A 594 0.13 -25.31 19.84
CA SER A 594 -1.33 -25.26 19.92
C SER A 594 -1.98 -26.52 20.50
N THR A 595 -1.25 -27.65 20.51
CA THR A 595 -1.72 -28.94 21.02
C THR A 595 -1.11 -29.32 22.37
N ASP A 596 0.03 -28.73 22.74
CA ASP A 596 0.70 -28.94 24.03
C ASP A 596 1.41 -27.67 24.52
N TRP A 597 0.86 -27.08 25.59
CA TRP A 597 1.36 -25.87 26.24
C TRP A 597 2.77 -25.98 26.86
N SER A 598 3.37 -27.18 26.87
CA SER A 598 4.71 -27.47 27.40
C SER A 598 5.76 -27.65 26.29
N ILE A 599 5.34 -27.59 25.03
CA ILE A 599 6.23 -27.61 23.87
C ILE A 599 6.42 -26.18 23.40
N TYR A 600 7.64 -25.67 23.48
CA TYR A 600 7.97 -24.29 23.13
C TYR A 600 8.62 -24.22 21.74
N PRO A 601 8.51 -23.09 21.02
CA PRO A 601 9.34 -22.85 19.84
C PRO A 601 10.81 -22.90 20.22
N GLU A 602 11.68 -23.22 19.25
CA GLU A 602 13.11 -23.12 19.47
C GLU A 602 13.50 -21.66 19.77
N GLU A 603 14.50 -21.47 20.65
CA GLU A 603 14.95 -20.14 21.04
C GLU A 603 15.42 -19.30 19.83
N ILE A 604 15.96 -19.96 18.80
CA ILE A 604 16.40 -19.31 17.58
C ILE A 604 15.23 -18.66 16.83
N ALA A 605 14.04 -19.29 16.76
CA ALA A 605 12.87 -18.69 16.12
C ALA A 605 12.48 -17.35 16.77
N LEU A 606 12.48 -17.28 18.11
CA LEU A 606 12.17 -16.02 18.79
C LEU A 606 13.32 -15.02 18.68
N THR A 607 14.57 -15.49 18.66
CA THR A 607 15.75 -14.64 18.42
C THR A 607 15.69 -13.98 17.05
N GLN A 608 15.28 -14.71 15.99
CA GLN A 608 15.03 -14.14 14.66
C GLN A 608 14.00 -13.01 14.72
N VAL A 609 12.95 -13.14 15.53
CA VAL A 609 11.96 -12.07 15.69
C VAL A 609 12.57 -10.84 16.36
N TRP A 610 13.28 -11.02 17.47
CA TRP A 610 13.83 -9.90 18.25
C TRP A 610 14.98 -9.17 17.52
N ASP A 611 15.89 -9.93 16.92
CA ASP A 611 17.07 -9.38 16.21
C ASP A 611 16.68 -8.64 14.93
N ASN A 612 15.49 -8.92 14.38
CA ASN A 612 14.93 -8.22 13.23
C ASN A 612 13.97 -7.07 13.60
N GLY A 613 13.91 -6.68 14.88
CA GLY A 613 13.17 -5.50 15.34
C GLY A 613 11.73 -5.78 15.80
N GLY A 614 11.36 -7.04 16.02
CA GLY A 614 10.06 -7.40 16.58
C GLY A 614 9.89 -6.87 18.01
N SER A 615 8.74 -6.26 18.28
CA SER A 615 8.36 -5.84 19.64
C SER A 615 7.82 -7.03 20.43
N LYS A 616 8.37 -7.28 21.62
CA LYS A 616 7.82 -8.30 22.54
C LYS A 616 6.38 -8.00 22.94
N ASP A 617 6.06 -6.72 23.14
CA ASP A 617 4.70 -6.32 23.52
C ASP A 617 3.72 -6.64 22.38
N ASP A 618 4.06 -6.29 21.14
CA ASP A 618 3.20 -6.57 20.00
C ASP A 618 3.08 -8.07 19.73
N PHE A 619 4.18 -8.81 19.86
CA PHE A 619 4.21 -10.25 19.65
C PHE A 619 3.28 -11.00 20.62
N PHE A 620 3.42 -10.75 21.93
CA PHE A 620 2.64 -11.47 22.95
C PHE A 620 1.22 -10.95 23.11
N ASN A 621 0.93 -9.70 22.72
CA ASN A 621 -0.43 -9.16 22.68
C ASN A 621 -1.10 -9.29 21.31
N SER A 622 -0.46 -9.99 20.37
CA SER A 622 -1.00 -10.25 19.04
C SER A 622 -1.35 -8.98 18.24
N ARG A 623 -0.48 -7.98 18.25
CA ARG A 623 -0.63 -6.70 17.52
C ARG A 623 0.27 -6.64 16.29
N ASN A 624 0.01 -5.67 15.41
CA ASN A 624 0.87 -5.29 14.28
C ASN A 624 1.26 -6.47 13.36
N GLY A 625 0.30 -7.37 13.11
CA GLY A 625 0.46 -8.53 12.22
C GLY A 625 0.69 -9.87 12.94
N TRP A 626 0.98 -9.87 14.25
CA TRP A 626 1.10 -11.09 15.05
C TRP A 626 -0.28 -11.69 15.37
N ALA A 627 -0.94 -12.31 14.40
CA ALA A 627 -2.31 -12.78 14.55
C ALA A 627 -2.43 -14.11 15.34
N PHE A 628 -1.77 -14.30 16.49
CA PHE A 628 -1.85 -15.57 17.23
C PHE A 628 -3.26 -15.86 17.76
N ALA A 629 -3.63 -17.14 17.76
CA ALA A 629 -4.63 -17.64 18.72
C ALA A 629 -4.15 -17.34 20.14
N LEU A 630 -5.06 -16.95 21.02
CA LEU A 630 -4.76 -16.71 22.41
C LEU A 630 -5.78 -17.43 23.29
N THR A 631 -5.31 -18.14 24.31
CA THR A 631 -6.15 -18.93 25.22
C THR A 631 -5.87 -18.62 26.69
N ARG A 632 -6.88 -18.81 27.55
CA ARG A 632 -6.81 -18.58 28.99
C ARG A 632 -6.92 -19.89 29.76
N PRO A 633 -5.83 -20.38 30.39
CA PRO A 633 -5.87 -21.66 31.07
C PRO A 633 -6.82 -21.71 32.28
N TYR A 634 -7.58 -22.80 32.42
CA TYR A 634 -8.55 -23.02 33.49
C TYR A 634 -7.93 -23.09 34.88
N THR A 635 -6.71 -23.63 34.95
CA THR A 635 -5.97 -23.87 36.21
C THR A 635 -5.77 -22.58 37.01
N TYR A 636 -5.75 -21.42 36.34
CA TYR A 636 -5.46 -20.11 36.93
C TYR A 636 -6.67 -19.16 36.94
N SER A 637 -7.76 -19.49 36.23
CA SER A 637 -8.97 -18.62 36.13
C SER A 637 -10.06 -18.93 37.16
N GLY A 638 -10.00 -20.08 37.85
CA GLY A 638 -10.92 -20.43 38.93
C GLY A 638 -12.37 -20.77 38.52
N ASN A 639 -12.72 -20.65 37.22
CA ASN A 639 -14.04 -20.94 36.68
C ASN A 639 -14.00 -22.08 35.65
N ALA A 640 -15.00 -22.96 35.71
CA ALA A 640 -14.94 -24.30 35.11
C ALA A 640 -15.33 -24.36 33.63
N ALA A 641 -14.43 -24.94 32.83
CA ALA A 641 -14.68 -25.82 31.69
C ALA A 641 -15.31 -25.23 30.40
N ASN A 642 -16.41 -24.49 30.38
CA ASN A 642 -17.13 -24.21 29.11
C ASN A 642 -16.89 -22.80 28.56
N TYR A 643 -15.64 -22.51 28.17
CA TYR A 643 -15.24 -21.25 27.55
C TYR A 643 -14.85 -21.39 26.09
N LEU A 644 -15.48 -20.61 25.23
CA LEU A 644 -15.01 -20.38 23.86
C LEU A 644 -14.17 -19.11 23.83
N VAL A 645 -12.95 -19.19 23.28
CA VAL A 645 -12.07 -18.04 23.07
C VAL A 645 -11.85 -17.84 21.59
N ILE A 646 -12.07 -16.61 21.11
CA ILE A 646 -11.81 -16.19 19.73
C ILE A 646 -10.86 -15.00 19.77
N ALA A 647 -9.66 -15.17 19.22
CA ALA A 647 -8.75 -14.10 18.88
C ALA A 647 -9.12 -13.57 17.50
N LEU A 648 -9.64 -12.34 17.44
CA LEU A 648 -10.01 -11.68 16.20
C LEU A 648 -9.06 -10.51 15.93
N THR A 649 -8.26 -10.62 14.88
CA THR A 649 -7.29 -9.60 14.45
C THR A 649 -7.90 -8.70 13.37
N ASN A 650 -7.82 -7.39 13.53
CA ASN A 650 -8.23 -6.44 12.51
C ASN A 650 -7.00 -5.99 11.71
N LEU A 651 -6.82 -6.48 10.49
CA LEU A 651 -5.75 -6.07 9.57
C LEU A 651 -6.21 -4.97 8.60
N SER A 652 -7.27 -4.25 8.93
CA SER A 652 -7.77 -3.11 8.16
C SER A 652 -7.45 -1.78 8.85
N PRO A 653 -7.37 -0.67 8.10
CA PRO A 653 -7.20 0.66 8.68
C PRO A 653 -8.44 1.18 9.41
N ASN A 654 -9.59 0.50 9.32
CA ASN A 654 -10.84 0.94 9.93
C ASN A 654 -10.98 0.34 11.32
N THR A 655 -11.47 1.13 12.28
CA THR A 655 -11.93 0.56 13.56
C THR A 655 -13.22 -0.21 13.32
N LEU A 656 -13.23 -1.49 13.68
CA LEU A 656 -14.39 -2.37 13.53
C LEU A 656 -15.07 -2.61 14.88
N VAL A 657 -16.28 -3.18 14.88
CA VAL A 657 -16.84 -3.80 16.10
C VAL A 657 -17.31 -5.19 15.79
N ALA A 658 -17.00 -6.10 16.71
CA ALA A 658 -17.49 -7.46 16.69
C ALA A 658 -18.59 -7.62 17.74
N THR A 659 -19.71 -8.19 17.33
CA THR A 659 -20.86 -8.46 18.19
C THR A 659 -21.22 -9.94 18.14
N VAL A 660 -21.58 -10.48 19.31
CA VAL A 660 -22.00 -11.87 19.45
C VAL A 660 -23.52 -11.96 19.44
N PHE A 661 -24.07 -12.78 18.54
CA PHE A 661 -25.49 -13.05 18.37
C PHE A 661 -25.86 -14.51 18.68
N ASN A 662 -27.16 -14.74 18.91
CA ASN A 662 -27.79 -16.05 19.21
C ASN A 662 -27.05 -16.89 20.26
N PRO A 663 -26.68 -16.33 21.42
CA PRO A 663 -25.83 -17.08 22.31
C PRO A 663 -26.71 -18.10 23.08
N SER A 664 -26.22 -19.32 23.29
CA SER A 664 -26.90 -20.41 24.02
C SER A 664 -27.58 -19.90 25.31
N PRO A 665 -28.74 -20.43 25.78
CA PRO A 665 -29.67 -19.76 26.72
C PRO A 665 -29.15 -19.33 28.11
N THR A 666 -27.85 -19.50 28.42
CA THR A 666 -27.20 -19.11 29.68
C THR A 666 -26.00 -18.18 29.50
N SER A 667 -25.80 -17.64 28.30
CA SER A 667 -24.63 -16.82 27.97
C SER A 667 -24.84 -15.34 28.33
N ALA A 668 -23.92 -14.77 29.10
CA ALA A 668 -23.71 -13.34 29.07
C ALA A 668 -22.98 -13.05 27.75
N GLY A 669 -23.72 -12.70 26.69
CA GLY A 669 -23.08 -12.29 25.45
C GLY A 669 -22.16 -11.09 25.74
N PRO A 670 -20.89 -11.09 25.30
CA PRO A 670 -20.02 -9.96 25.54
C PRO A 670 -20.64 -8.71 24.92
N SER A 671 -20.53 -7.56 25.61
CA SER A 671 -20.77 -6.26 24.99
C SER A 671 -20.01 -6.18 23.67
N PRO A 672 -20.52 -5.46 22.65
CA PRO A 672 -19.81 -5.26 21.40
C PRO A 672 -18.35 -4.84 21.65
N GLN A 673 -17.40 -5.54 21.02
CA GLN A 673 -15.96 -5.32 21.21
C GLN A 673 -15.43 -4.43 20.10
N THR A 674 -14.77 -3.33 20.45
CA THR A 674 -14.08 -2.45 19.50
C THR A 674 -12.77 -3.08 19.07
N LEU A 675 -12.55 -3.19 17.75
CA LEU A 675 -11.31 -3.66 17.15
C LEU A 675 -10.58 -2.51 16.49
N TYR A 676 -9.52 -2.01 17.12
CA TYR A 676 -8.67 -1.01 16.49
C TYR A 676 -7.85 -1.62 15.35
N PRO A 677 -7.40 -0.79 14.39
CA PRO A 677 -6.52 -1.23 13.32
C PRO A 677 -5.26 -1.93 13.83
N TYR A 678 -4.93 -3.05 13.20
CA TYR A 678 -3.77 -3.91 13.47
C TYR A 678 -3.70 -4.48 14.89
N GLU A 679 -4.82 -4.48 15.61
CA GLU A 679 -4.92 -5.09 16.94
C GLU A 679 -5.74 -6.38 16.91
N THR A 680 -5.50 -7.20 17.94
CA THR A 680 -6.29 -8.39 18.23
C THR A 680 -7.13 -8.14 19.48
N VAL A 681 -8.41 -8.51 19.41
CA VAL A 681 -9.28 -8.57 20.58
C VAL A 681 -9.62 -10.02 20.90
N LEU A 682 -9.83 -10.28 22.19
CA LEU A 682 -10.29 -11.58 22.67
C LEU A 682 -11.78 -11.52 22.93
N ILE A 683 -12.52 -12.35 22.22
CA ILE A 683 -13.95 -12.52 22.38
C ILE A 683 -14.18 -13.83 23.11
N GLU A 684 -14.76 -13.73 24.29
CA GLU A 684 -15.01 -14.88 25.15
C GLU A 684 -16.50 -15.08 25.35
N ALA A 685 -16.92 -16.34 25.31
CA ALA A 685 -18.28 -16.74 25.62
C ALA A 685 -18.26 -17.94 26.57
N GLU A 686 -19.09 -17.87 27.62
CA GLU A 686 -19.24 -18.90 28.63
C GLU A 686 -20.66 -19.48 28.61
N ALA A 687 -20.80 -20.79 28.88
CA ALA A 687 -22.09 -21.44 29.09
C ALA A 687 -22.15 -22.19 30.42
N ALA A 688 -23.33 -22.21 31.06
CA ALA A 688 -23.54 -22.96 32.28
C ALA A 688 -23.43 -24.48 32.02
N TYR A 689 -22.82 -25.18 32.96
CA TYR A 689 -22.76 -26.64 32.96
C TYR A 689 -24.17 -27.27 32.87
N PRO A 690 -24.43 -28.32 32.05
CA PRO A 690 -23.50 -29.16 31.29
C PRO A 690 -23.55 -28.98 29.74
N GLY A 691 -23.63 -27.75 29.22
CA GLY A 691 -23.69 -27.50 27.76
C GLY A 691 -22.35 -27.10 27.11
N GLY A 692 -22.22 -27.28 25.79
CA GLY A 692 -21.19 -26.63 24.97
C GLY A 692 -21.58 -25.19 24.59
N VAL A 693 -20.63 -24.42 24.06
CA VAL A 693 -20.86 -23.02 23.62
C VAL A 693 -21.15 -23.00 22.12
N ALA A 694 -22.14 -22.22 21.70
CA ALA A 694 -22.41 -21.94 20.30
C ALA A 694 -22.81 -20.47 20.18
N ILE A 695 -22.14 -19.75 19.30
CA ILE A 695 -22.38 -18.33 19.03
C ILE A 695 -22.26 -18.03 17.55
N THR A 696 -22.94 -16.99 17.10
CA THR A 696 -22.65 -16.35 15.80
C THR A 696 -21.88 -15.07 16.08
N LEU A 697 -20.68 -14.95 15.51
CA LEU A 697 -19.91 -13.71 15.57
C LEU A 697 -20.15 -12.92 14.29
N SER A 698 -20.61 -11.67 14.42
CA SER A 698 -20.79 -10.77 13.30
C SER A 698 -19.97 -9.51 13.51
N ILE A 699 -19.29 -9.07 12.45
CA ILE A 699 -18.31 -7.99 12.46
C ILE A 699 -18.81 -6.89 11.55
N PHE A 700 -18.69 -5.65 12.00
CA PHE A 700 -19.28 -4.50 11.34
C PHE A 700 -18.25 -3.40 11.17
N ASP A 701 -18.34 -2.67 10.05
CA ASP A 701 -17.62 -1.42 9.81
C ASP A 701 -18.55 -0.22 10.08
N PRO A 702 -18.32 0.55 11.16
CA PRO A 702 -19.19 1.64 11.55
C PRO A 702 -19.12 2.85 10.64
N SER A 703 -18.13 2.93 9.75
CA SER A 703 -18.08 3.97 8.72
C SER A 703 -19.18 3.81 7.66
N ARG A 704 -19.85 2.64 7.57
CA ARG A 704 -20.86 2.34 6.54
C ARG A 704 -22.29 2.78 6.86
N GLY A 705 -22.52 3.46 7.98
CA GLY A 705 -23.81 4.06 8.33
C GLY A 705 -24.82 3.09 8.97
N ASN A 706 -25.20 1.99 8.32
CA ASN A 706 -26.17 1.02 8.84
C ASN A 706 -25.48 -0.09 9.67
N TYR A 707 -25.03 0.28 10.86
CA TYR A 707 -24.01 -0.47 11.57
C TYR A 707 -24.39 -1.87 12.11
N PHE A 708 -25.67 -2.18 12.26
CA PHE A 708 -26.09 -3.47 12.85
C PHE A 708 -26.87 -4.38 11.90
N ASP A 709 -27.23 -3.89 10.72
CA ASP A 709 -28.07 -4.66 9.77
C ASP A 709 -27.25 -5.40 8.71
N GLU A 710 -26.03 -4.94 8.41
CA GLU A 710 -25.19 -5.48 7.33
C GLU A 710 -23.77 -5.78 7.85
N PRO A 711 -23.50 -7.01 8.34
CA PRO A 711 -22.16 -7.39 8.76
C PRO A 711 -21.21 -7.48 7.57
N ILE A 712 -19.99 -6.93 7.74
CA ILE A 712 -18.90 -7.06 6.75
C ILE A 712 -18.28 -8.46 6.76
N ALA A 713 -18.39 -9.17 7.88
CA ALA A 713 -18.00 -10.56 8.01
C ALA A 713 -18.80 -11.22 9.14
N SER A 714 -19.01 -12.53 9.04
CA SER A 714 -19.68 -13.31 10.07
C SER A 714 -19.24 -14.76 10.02
N PHE A 715 -19.24 -15.45 11.16
CA PHE A 715 -19.10 -16.91 11.21
C PHE A 715 -19.72 -17.48 12.49
N ASP A 716 -20.16 -18.72 12.43
CA ASP A 716 -20.58 -19.46 13.61
C ASP A 716 -19.38 -20.12 14.28
N ALA A 717 -19.32 -20.05 15.60
CA ALA A 717 -18.27 -20.63 16.41
C ALA A 717 -18.86 -21.54 17.48
N PHE A 718 -18.26 -22.71 17.63
CA PHE A 718 -18.73 -23.75 18.54
C PHE A 718 -17.59 -24.24 19.40
N GLN A 719 -17.91 -24.54 20.66
CA GLN A 719 -17.06 -25.28 21.58
C GLN A 719 -17.80 -26.55 22.04
N ASP A 720 -17.13 -27.69 21.93
CA ASP A 720 -17.61 -28.94 22.52
C ASP A 720 -17.57 -28.90 24.05
N TYR A 721 -18.45 -29.67 24.67
CA TYR A 721 -18.52 -29.78 26.11
C TYR A 721 -17.21 -30.36 26.70
N SER A 722 -16.53 -29.56 27.52
CA SER A 722 -15.18 -29.86 28.02
C SER A 722 -15.17 -30.61 29.36
N GLY A 723 -16.34 -30.85 29.97
CA GLY A 723 -16.43 -31.54 31.27
C GLY A 723 -15.83 -32.95 31.28
N PHE A 724 -15.73 -33.60 30.12
CA PHE A 724 -15.09 -34.93 29.94
C PHE A 724 -14.10 -34.97 28.76
N ALA A 725 -13.82 -33.84 28.10
CA ALA A 725 -13.03 -33.77 26.87
C ALA A 725 -12.25 -32.46 26.79
N ALA A 726 -11.42 -32.31 25.76
CA ALA A 726 -10.49 -31.19 25.63
C ALA A 726 -11.15 -29.83 25.32
N GLY A 727 -12.48 -29.75 25.16
CA GLY A 727 -13.17 -28.49 24.87
C GLY A 727 -12.83 -27.92 23.50
N ASN A 728 -12.74 -28.80 22.50
CA ASN A 728 -12.37 -28.46 21.12
C ASN A 728 -13.34 -27.47 20.50
N VAL A 729 -12.81 -26.67 19.57
CA VAL A 729 -13.57 -25.65 18.85
C VAL A 729 -13.66 -25.95 17.36
N ARG A 730 -14.69 -25.39 16.72
CA ARG A 730 -14.88 -25.43 15.27
C ARG A 730 -15.66 -24.21 14.80
N THR A 731 -15.55 -23.88 13.52
CA THR A 731 -16.33 -22.82 12.86
C THR A 731 -17.23 -23.35 11.74
N ALA A 732 -18.25 -22.59 11.38
CA ALA A 732 -19.10 -22.85 10.22
C ALA A 732 -19.67 -21.54 9.65
N ASN A 733 -20.29 -21.61 8.47
CA ASN A 733 -21.06 -20.52 7.86
C ASN A 733 -20.30 -19.18 7.78
N ALA A 734 -19.01 -19.23 7.48
CA ALA A 734 -18.21 -18.03 7.30
C ALA A 734 -18.66 -17.26 6.06
N THR A 735 -18.91 -15.95 6.22
CA THR A 735 -19.32 -15.03 5.17
C THR A 735 -18.49 -13.75 5.25
N THR A 736 -18.26 -13.12 4.10
CA THR A 736 -17.65 -11.80 3.98
C THR A 736 -18.44 -10.95 2.97
N ALA A 737 -18.43 -9.63 3.13
CA ALA A 737 -19.20 -8.70 2.31
C ALA A 737 -18.43 -7.40 2.01
N GLY A 738 -18.74 -6.81 0.85
CA GLY A 738 -18.06 -5.63 0.35
C GLY A 738 -16.63 -5.91 -0.08
N ASP A 739 -15.72 -4.98 0.21
CA ASP A 739 -14.28 -5.05 -0.04
C ASP A 739 -13.48 -5.71 1.10
N TYR A 740 -14.16 -6.25 2.12
CA TYR A 740 -13.51 -6.98 3.20
C TYR A 740 -13.30 -8.45 2.85
N GLN A 741 -12.26 -9.03 3.43
CA GLN A 741 -11.97 -10.46 3.38
C GLN A 741 -11.81 -10.99 4.82
N LEU A 742 -12.39 -12.15 5.09
CA LEU A 742 -12.20 -12.90 6.33
C LEU A 742 -11.22 -14.04 6.06
N SER A 743 -10.15 -14.13 6.83
CA SER A 743 -9.25 -15.28 6.78
C SER A 743 -10.02 -16.54 7.17
N THR A 744 -9.67 -17.69 6.60
CA THR A 744 -10.19 -18.98 7.09
C THR A 744 -9.87 -19.11 8.59
N PRO A 745 -10.87 -19.19 9.48
CA PRO A 745 -10.59 -19.28 10.91
C PRO A 745 -9.81 -20.56 11.24
N LEU A 746 -8.71 -20.43 11.97
CA LEU A 746 -7.93 -21.55 12.48
C LEU A 746 -8.47 -21.96 13.84
N CYS A 747 -8.67 -23.26 14.05
CA CYS A 747 -9.25 -23.83 15.27
C CYS A 747 -8.21 -24.68 16.00
N ASN A 748 -7.69 -24.18 17.11
CA ASN A 748 -6.73 -24.88 17.95
C ASN A 748 -7.47 -25.74 18.98
N THR A 749 -7.01 -26.98 19.15
CA THR A 749 -7.58 -27.91 20.12
C THR A 749 -7.36 -27.43 21.55
N GLY A 750 -8.34 -27.66 22.43
CA GLY A 750 -8.14 -27.38 23.85
C GLY A 750 -7.41 -28.51 24.57
N GLY A 751 -7.00 -28.26 25.80
CA GLY A 751 -6.36 -29.23 26.69
C GLY A 751 -7.32 -29.68 27.77
N TYR A 752 -7.47 -30.99 27.97
CA TYR A 752 -8.41 -31.53 28.96
C TYR A 752 -8.14 -30.99 30.36
N LYS A 753 -9.09 -30.21 30.90
CA LYS A 753 -8.98 -29.50 32.20
C LYS A 753 -7.78 -28.56 32.34
N GLN A 754 -7.11 -28.22 31.25
CA GLN A 754 -5.95 -27.33 31.25
C GLN A 754 -6.31 -25.97 30.66
N TYR A 755 -6.86 -25.93 29.45
CA TYR A 755 -7.20 -24.70 28.72
C TYR A 755 -8.29 -24.95 27.66
N PRO A 756 -9.10 -23.95 27.29
CA PRO A 756 -10.07 -24.06 26.21
C PRO A 756 -9.39 -24.12 24.85
N GLY A 757 -10.07 -24.73 23.87
CA GLY A 757 -9.71 -24.53 22.47
C GLY A 757 -9.89 -23.06 22.09
N ALA A 758 -9.08 -22.60 21.15
CA ALA A 758 -9.04 -21.21 20.72
C ALA A 758 -9.25 -21.11 19.21
N ILE A 759 -10.00 -20.10 18.78
CA ILE A 759 -10.19 -19.77 17.37
C ILE A 759 -9.36 -18.53 17.06
N GLN A 760 -8.66 -18.53 15.94
CA GLN A 760 -7.98 -17.38 15.39
C GLN A 760 -8.61 -17.01 14.05
N ALA A 761 -8.94 -15.73 13.87
CA ALA A 761 -9.43 -15.18 12.61
C ALA A 761 -8.92 -13.76 12.41
N SER A 762 -8.77 -13.37 11.14
CA SER A 762 -8.33 -12.03 10.76
C SER A 762 -9.31 -11.42 9.76
N ILE A 763 -9.64 -10.15 9.94
CA ILE A 763 -10.38 -9.34 8.97
C ILE A 763 -9.40 -8.46 8.23
N TYR A 764 -9.47 -8.48 6.92
CA TYR A 764 -8.60 -7.71 6.05
C TYR A 764 -9.43 -6.83 5.12
N ARG A 765 -8.87 -5.66 4.80
CA ARG A 765 -9.33 -4.77 3.75
C ARG A 765 -8.11 -4.34 2.94
N PRO A 766 -8.03 -4.68 1.64
CA PRO A 766 -6.88 -4.38 0.80
C PRO A 766 -6.60 -2.90 0.57
#